data_AF-A0ABD3TPP2-F1
#
_entry.id   AF-A0ABD3TPP2-F1
#
_cell.length_a   1.000
_cell.length_b   1.000
_cell.length_c   1.000
_cell.angle_alpha   90.00
_cell.angle_beta   90.00
_cell.angle_gamma   90.00
#
_symmetry.space_group_name_H-M   'P 1'
#
loop_
_entity.id
_entity.type
_entity.pdbx_description
1 polymer ?
#
loop_
_entity_poly.entity_id
_entity_poly.type
_entity_poly.pdbx_seq_one_letter_code
_entity_poly.pdbx_strand_id
1 'polypeptide(L)'
;MGISENEGKMKGWLYLIRFNRFGLQYSRKRYFILEENCLKSFKSIPISETEEPVRSAIIDSCIRVVDNGRESHHKKLFFIFTLYNTSNDNDRLKLGTTSSEEAAKWIRSLQDAAVNPVKSLISSSRKWQPFSLSVSRRMANKRSIDWTSSTSMHVDAMTSDVIAPSPWKIFGCQNGLRLFKEAKDRDSNGRHWDDHPAIMAVGVIEGASEAVFRTLISLGTSRTEWDFCFYRGSVVEHLDGHTDIIHIQLYNHWLPWAMKRRDLLLRRYWRREDDGTYVILYHSVVHRKCPPQDGYVRAWLKSGGYVITPTKHGKECVIKHMLAVDWRFWKSYLRKASARSITIRMLGRVSALMEFFRAKGGNTSHDFLSGELSLDIGVVPVSEKEEIKTEVGLIKIHSKTEDEASTQLSCASSLIGLNEADEFFDVPEPLDDEPLDNGWHSSSSPDYTEMYQPKLSSAANFVKKLHDLAVQKKGYVDLQEISREESVLCCYGSTLPKDSTFNMPCSWAAADPSSFLIRGDNYLEDNQKIKAKGTLMQMVAADWLRSDRREDDLAGRYGGIVQKYAAQGGPEFFFIINIQVPGTTTHNLALYYMLKTPLEETPLLERFVNGDDAFRNSRFKLIPYISKGSWIVKQSVGKKSCLVGQALEVNYFRGKNYLELDVDVGSSTVARGVVSLVLGYLNNLVIEMAFLIQGNTPEELPEFLLGTCRLNHLDASKCVSTDSIRMS
;
A
#
# COMPACT_ATOMS: atom_id res chain seq x y z
N MET A 1 21.00 15.34 -24.38
CA MET A 1 22.19 14.72 -23.77
C MET A 1 21.76 13.43 -23.09
N GLY A 2 22.41 12.33 -23.44
CA GLY A 2 21.95 10.97 -23.15
C GLY A 2 22.06 10.59 -21.68
N ILE A 3 21.02 9.93 -21.18
CA ILE A 3 20.99 9.25 -19.89
C ILE A 3 21.78 7.95 -20.09
N SER A 4 22.97 7.85 -19.50
CA SER A 4 23.63 6.57 -19.30
C SER A 4 22.90 5.84 -18.18
N GLU A 5 22.19 4.77 -18.51
CA GLU A 5 21.74 3.76 -17.54
C GLU A 5 22.97 3.13 -16.90
N ASN A 6 23.38 3.62 -15.72
CA ASN A 6 24.28 2.90 -14.83
C ASN A 6 23.45 1.82 -14.12
N GLU A 7 23.33 0.65 -14.74
CA GLU A 7 22.74 -0.55 -14.13
C GLU A 7 23.53 -0.96 -12.87
N GLY A 8 23.12 -0.46 -11.70
CA GLY A 8 23.66 -0.85 -10.40
C GLY A 8 23.93 0.28 -9.40
N LYS A 9 23.79 1.56 -9.80
CA LYS A 9 24.09 2.71 -8.93
C LYS A 9 22.89 3.66 -8.82
N MET A 10 22.22 3.65 -7.68
CA MET A 10 21.12 4.59 -7.39
C MET A 10 21.68 5.82 -6.69
N LYS A 11 21.37 7.01 -7.21
CA LYS A 11 21.88 8.28 -6.67
C LYS A 11 20.83 9.38 -6.72
N GLY A 12 20.84 10.27 -5.74
CA GLY A 12 19.84 11.33 -5.68
C GLY A 12 19.81 12.09 -4.36
N TRP A 13 19.06 13.18 -4.36
CA TRP A 13 18.83 13.99 -3.16
C TRP A 13 17.72 13.37 -2.31
N LEU A 14 18.00 13.17 -1.03
CA LEU A 14 17.02 12.78 -0.02
C LEU A 14 17.00 13.80 1.12
N TYR A 15 15.85 13.89 1.78
CA TYR A 15 15.68 14.66 3.00
C TYR A 15 15.76 13.71 4.19
N LEU A 16 16.76 13.92 5.03
CA LEU A 16 16.95 13.18 6.26
C LEU A 16 16.07 13.82 7.33
N ILE A 17 15.11 13.06 7.85
CA ILE A 17 14.07 13.55 8.75
C ILE A 17 14.45 13.19 10.18
N ARG A 18 14.70 14.19 11.02
CA ARG A 18 15.19 14.02 12.40
C ARG A 18 14.33 14.77 13.40
N PHE A 19 14.48 14.42 14.67
CA PHE A 19 13.96 15.17 15.80
C PHE A 19 15.13 15.78 16.57
N ASN A 20 14.99 17.03 16.99
CA ASN A 20 15.96 17.65 17.90
C ASN A 20 15.71 17.19 19.34
N ARG A 21 16.59 17.60 20.27
CA ARG A 21 16.48 17.28 21.71
C ARG A 21 15.18 17.77 22.36
N PHE A 22 14.50 18.73 21.74
CA PHE A 22 13.21 19.27 22.17
C PHE A 22 12.01 18.58 21.50
N GLY A 23 12.24 17.51 20.74
CA GLY A 23 11.21 16.79 20.01
C GLY A 23 10.68 17.50 18.76
N LEU A 24 11.28 18.63 18.35
CA LEU A 24 10.93 19.32 17.12
C LEU A 24 11.58 18.64 15.92
N GLN A 25 10.76 18.33 14.94
CA GLN A 25 11.18 17.65 13.73
C GLN A 25 11.83 18.63 12.74
N TYR A 26 12.99 18.28 12.19
CA TYR A 26 13.67 19.06 11.15
C TYR A 26 14.10 18.16 9.99
N SER A 27 14.28 18.74 8.80
CA SER A 27 14.68 18.02 7.59
C SER A 27 15.99 18.56 7.05
N ARG A 28 16.96 17.69 6.77
CA ARG A 28 18.25 18.08 6.18
C ARG A 28 18.44 17.44 4.81
N LYS A 29 18.65 18.25 3.77
CA LYS A 29 18.90 17.74 2.42
C LYS A 29 20.31 17.17 2.32
N ARG A 30 20.44 15.96 1.78
CA ARG A 30 21.69 15.21 1.61
C ARG A 30 21.70 14.46 0.29
N TYR A 31 22.88 14.27 -0.27
CA TYR A 31 23.04 13.46 -1.49
C TYR A 31 23.39 12.03 -1.09
N PHE A 32 22.62 11.07 -1.58
CA PHE A 32 22.83 9.66 -1.29
C PHE A 32 23.25 8.91 -2.55
N ILE A 33 24.13 7.94 -2.36
CA ILE A 33 24.56 6.99 -3.37
C ILE A 33 24.43 5.59 -2.77
N LEU A 34 23.59 4.76 -3.36
CA LEU A 34 23.53 3.33 -3.12
C LEU A 34 24.29 2.65 -4.25
N GLU A 35 25.37 1.99 -3.88
CA GLU A 35 26.26 1.26 -4.77
C GLU A 35 26.41 -0.16 -4.21
N GLU A 36 25.95 -1.13 -5.00
CA GLU A 36 25.79 -2.52 -4.54
C GLU A 36 24.92 -2.56 -3.26
N ASN A 37 25.55 -2.85 -2.12
CA ASN A 37 24.90 -2.95 -0.82
C ASN A 37 25.36 -1.85 0.15
N CYS A 38 26.10 -0.84 -0.32
CA CYS A 38 26.61 0.24 0.53
C CYS A 38 25.86 1.54 0.25
N LEU A 39 25.13 2.03 1.26
CA LEU A 39 24.45 3.32 1.24
C LEU A 39 25.38 4.39 1.80
N LYS A 40 25.86 5.28 0.93
CA LYS A 40 26.76 6.38 1.24
C LYS A 40 26.00 7.72 1.26
N SER A 41 26.29 8.58 2.22
CA SER A 41 25.69 9.92 2.36
C SER A 41 26.72 11.03 2.25
N PHE A 42 26.37 12.12 1.56
CA PHE A 42 27.25 13.25 1.27
C PHE A 42 26.53 14.58 1.56
N LYS A 43 27.29 15.63 1.91
CA LYS A 43 26.75 17.00 2.07
C LYS A 43 26.33 17.58 0.72
N SER A 44 27.08 17.29 -0.33
CA SER A 44 26.86 17.72 -1.71
C SER A 44 27.08 16.56 -2.69
N ILE A 45 26.90 16.80 -4.00
CA ILE A 45 27.27 15.82 -5.02
C ILE A 45 28.80 15.67 -4.97
N PRO A 46 29.33 14.44 -4.80
CA PRO A 46 30.77 14.24 -4.72
C PRO A 46 31.46 14.58 -6.05
N ILE A 47 32.61 15.24 -5.97
CA ILE A 47 33.35 15.79 -7.11
C ILE A 47 34.29 14.72 -7.69
N SER A 48 34.73 13.75 -6.88
CA SER A 48 35.50 12.58 -7.31
C SER A 48 34.93 11.28 -6.72
N GLU A 49 35.22 10.13 -7.35
CA GLU A 49 34.84 8.81 -6.80
C GLU A 49 35.61 8.44 -5.52
N THR A 50 36.66 9.19 -5.21
CA THR A 50 37.51 9.02 -4.03
C THR A 50 37.11 9.91 -2.85
N GLU A 51 36.09 10.76 -3.01
CA GLU A 51 35.62 11.62 -1.92
C GLU A 51 35.00 10.77 -0.81
N GLU A 52 35.47 10.93 0.43
CA GLU A 52 34.97 10.15 1.56
C GLU A 52 33.52 10.54 1.88
N PRO A 53 32.61 9.56 2.02
CA PRO A 53 31.25 9.85 2.42
C PRO A 53 31.23 10.41 3.83
N VAL A 54 30.28 11.31 4.10
CA VAL A 54 30.04 11.81 5.47
C VAL A 54 29.84 10.63 6.39
N ARG A 55 28.97 9.70 5.97
CA ARG A 55 28.65 8.44 6.64
C ARG A 55 28.26 7.38 5.60
N SER A 56 28.50 6.11 5.91
CA SER A 56 28.09 4.96 5.12
C SER A 56 27.43 3.89 6.00
N ALA A 57 26.48 3.14 5.43
CA ALA A 57 25.93 1.93 6.06
C ALA A 57 25.80 0.80 5.04
N ILE A 58 25.94 -0.44 5.51
CA ILE A 58 25.72 -1.65 4.70
C ILE A 58 24.24 -2.02 4.80
N ILE A 59 23.62 -2.24 3.65
CA ILE A 59 22.26 -2.74 3.48
C ILE A 59 22.37 -4.25 3.27
N ASP A 60 22.06 -5.00 4.31
CA ASP A 60 22.03 -6.46 4.28
C ASP A 60 20.59 -6.98 4.45
N SER A 61 20.44 -8.30 4.57
CA SER A 61 19.15 -8.97 4.77
C SER A 61 18.47 -8.66 6.10
N CYS A 62 19.16 -8.01 7.05
CA CYS A 62 18.59 -7.55 8.32
C CYS A 62 17.99 -6.14 8.22
N ILE A 63 18.20 -5.41 7.12
CA ILE A 63 17.60 -4.10 6.92
C ILE A 63 16.24 -4.23 6.24
N ARG A 64 15.19 -3.74 6.91
CA ARG A 64 13.85 -3.59 6.33
C ARG A 64 13.58 -2.16 5.90
N VAL A 65 12.81 -2.01 4.82
CA VAL A 65 12.40 -0.70 4.27
C VAL A 65 10.89 -0.61 4.31
N VAL A 66 10.36 0.35 5.07
CA VAL A 66 8.93 0.59 5.24
C VAL A 66 8.52 1.89 4.55
N ASP A 67 7.51 1.80 3.69
CA ASP A 67 6.84 2.96 3.10
C ASP A 67 5.89 3.60 4.13
N ASN A 68 6.23 4.78 4.61
CA ASN A 68 5.40 5.54 5.55
C ASN A 68 4.36 6.41 4.84
N GLY A 69 4.49 6.62 3.53
CA GLY A 69 3.62 7.45 2.73
C GLY A 69 3.88 8.94 2.89
N ARG A 70 2.82 9.74 2.76
CA ARG A 70 2.87 11.19 2.66
C ARG A 70 2.80 11.86 4.03
N GLU A 71 3.80 12.67 4.37
CA GLU A 71 3.80 13.53 5.55
C GLU A 71 3.99 15.00 5.14
N SER A 72 3.41 15.92 5.92
CA SER A 72 3.64 17.36 5.75
C SER A 72 4.48 17.90 6.90
N HIS A 73 5.57 18.58 6.56
CA HIS A 73 6.53 19.20 7.49
C HIS A 73 6.74 20.66 7.07
N HIS A 74 6.52 21.61 7.98
CA HIS A 74 6.67 23.06 7.70
C HIS A 74 5.98 23.53 6.41
N LYS A 75 4.73 23.09 6.17
CA LYS A 75 3.94 23.34 4.94
C LYS A 75 4.53 22.75 3.64
N LYS A 76 5.65 22.02 3.71
CA LYS A 76 6.22 21.24 2.61
C LYS A 76 5.76 19.78 2.72
N LEU A 77 5.56 19.14 1.57
CA LEU A 77 5.04 17.79 1.48
C LEU A 77 6.16 16.83 1.08
N PHE A 78 6.29 15.73 1.82
CA PHE A 78 7.29 14.70 1.57
C PHE A 78 6.66 13.32 1.49
N PHE A 79 7.25 12.45 0.67
CA PHE A 79 6.99 11.01 0.66
C PHE A 79 8.09 10.34 1.46
N ILE A 80 7.71 9.69 2.55
CA ILE A 80 8.61 9.25 3.60
C ILE A 80 8.71 7.73 3.60
N PHE A 81 9.92 7.23 3.83
CA PHE A 81 10.19 5.83 4.08
C PHE A 81 11.24 5.70 5.19
N THR A 82 11.20 4.57 5.90
CA THR A 82 12.08 4.31 7.04
C THR A 82 12.82 3.02 6.81
N LEU A 83 14.15 3.07 6.97
CA LEU A 83 14.99 1.88 7.08
C LEU A 83 15.13 1.53 8.56
N TYR A 84 15.04 0.26 8.92
CA TYR A 84 15.33 -0.18 10.27
C TYR A 84 15.99 -1.57 10.29
N ASN A 85 16.85 -1.78 11.27
CA ASN A 85 17.52 -3.05 11.49
C ASN A 85 16.62 -3.98 12.32
N THR A 86 16.35 -5.19 11.84
CA THR A 86 15.55 -6.19 12.56
C THR A 86 16.21 -6.72 13.82
N SER A 87 17.54 -6.60 13.92
CA SER A 87 18.30 -7.04 15.10
C SER A 87 18.38 -5.96 16.18
N ASN A 88 18.06 -4.70 15.85
CA ASN A 88 18.10 -3.58 16.78
C ASN A 88 17.05 -2.53 16.41
N ASP A 89 15.91 -2.53 17.11
CA ASP A 89 14.80 -1.62 16.85
C ASP A 89 15.14 -0.12 17.01
N ASN A 90 16.21 0.21 17.73
CA ASN A 90 16.68 1.59 17.87
C ASN A 90 17.48 2.07 16.65
N ASP A 91 17.89 1.16 15.78
CA ASP A 91 18.67 1.45 14.58
C ASP A 91 17.74 1.76 13.40
N ARG A 92 17.26 3.01 13.32
CA ARG A 92 16.30 3.48 12.30
C ARG A 92 16.77 4.73 11.58
N LEU A 93 16.50 4.81 10.29
CA LEU A 93 16.80 5.96 9.43
C LEU A 93 15.55 6.37 8.64
N LYS A 94 15.02 7.56 8.94
CA LYS A 94 13.84 8.13 8.27
C LYS A 94 14.25 9.08 7.15
N LEU A 95 13.86 8.77 5.92
CA LEU A 95 14.22 9.49 4.70
C LEU A 95 12.96 9.96 3.97
N GLY A 96 13.09 11.06 3.21
CA GLY A 96 11.99 11.65 2.47
C GLY A 96 12.38 12.16 1.08
N THR A 97 11.45 12.10 0.14
CA THR A 97 11.55 12.70 -1.20
C THR A 97 10.40 13.66 -1.45
N THR A 98 10.50 14.48 -2.50
CA THR A 98 9.42 15.36 -2.95
C THR A 98 8.51 14.74 -4.01
N SER A 99 8.90 13.60 -4.60
CA SER A 99 8.13 12.82 -5.57
C SER A 99 7.88 11.41 -5.07
N SER A 100 6.67 10.90 -5.31
CA SER A 100 6.31 9.52 -4.99
C SER A 100 7.02 8.52 -5.90
N GLU A 101 7.36 8.92 -7.13
CA GLU A 101 8.16 8.08 -8.04
C GLU A 101 9.60 7.95 -7.56
N GLU A 102 10.21 9.03 -7.06
CA GLU A 102 11.54 8.97 -6.47
C GLU A 102 11.56 8.11 -5.21
N ALA A 103 10.57 8.26 -4.32
CA ALA A 103 10.46 7.41 -3.13
C ALA A 103 10.37 5.93 -3.52
N ALA A 104 9.49 5.58 -4.46
CA ALA A 104 9.32 4.21 -4.90
C ALA A 104 10.60 3.62 -5.53
N LYS A 105 11.35 4.41 -6.30
CA LYS A 105 12.65 3.99 -6.85
C LYS A 105 13.64 3.68 -5.74
N TRP A 106 13.77 4.58 -4.76
CA TRP A 106 14.67 4.38 -3.62
C TRP A 106 14.28 3.18 -2.76
N ILE A 107 13.00 3.05 -2.41
CA ILE A 107 12.48 1.91 -1.63
C ILE A 107 12.82 0.60 -2.34
N ARG A 108 12.53 0.52 -3.64
CA ARG A 108 12.81 -0.68 -4.44
C ARG A 108 14.31 -0.99 -4.50
N SER A 109 15.16 -0.01 -4.79
CA SER A 109 16.61 -0.23 -4.86
C SER A 109 17.20 -0.68 -3.52
N LEU A 110 16.69 -0.14 -2.40
CA LEU A 110 17.11 -0.55 -1.06
C LEU A 110 16.62 -1.96 -0.71
N GLN A 111 15.38 -2.31 -1.08
CA GLN A 111 14.85 -3.66 -0.92
C GLN A 111 15.64 -4.67 -1.77
N ASP A 112 15.92 -4.36 -3.03
CA ASP A 112 16.68 -5.23 -3.94
C ASP A 112 18.11 -5.47 -3.42
N ALA A 113 18.75 -4.46 -2.81
CA ALA A 113 20.06 -4.57 -2.16
C ALA A 113 20.02 -5.48 -0.91
N ALA A 114 18.98 -5.36 -0.08
CA ALA A 114 18.80 -6.21 1.10
C ALA A 114 18.59 -7.70 0.75
N VAL A 115 18.02 -8.00 -0.42
CA VAL A 115 17.70 -9.38 -0.86
C VAL A 115 18.87 -10.09 -1.51
N ASN A 116 19.81 -9.36 -2.11
CA ASN A 116 20.98 -9.92 -2.77
C ASN A 116 22.29 -9.49 -2.08
N PRO A 117 22.53 -9.88 -0.82
CA PRO A 117 23.70 -9.41 -0.07
C PRO A 117 25.06 -9.88 -0.65
N VAL A 118 25.09 -10.70 -1.71
CA VAL A 118 26.32 -11.38 -2.19
C VAL A 118 26.52 -11.20 -3.70
N LYS A 119 27.24 -10.13 -4.07
CA LYS A 119 28.14 -10.14 -5.24
C LYS A 119 29.62 -9.91 -4.89
N SER A 120 29.95 -9.70 -3.61
CA SER A 120 31.34 -9.50 -3.18
C SER A 120 31.88 -10.72 -2.45
N LEU A 121 32.56 -11.59 -3.19
CA LEU A 121 33.78 -12.35 -2.84
C LEU A 121 33.86 -13.57 -3.77
N ILE A 122 34.94 -13.65 -4.56
CA ILE A 122 35.24 -14.63 -5.62
C ILE A 122 34.72 -14.25 -7.03
N SER A 123 35.45 -13.37 -7.72
CA SER A 123 36.29 -13.77 -8.87
C SER A 123 36.77 -12.53 -9.64
N SER A 124 37.92 -12.01 -9.23
CA SER A 124 38.81 -11.39 -10.21
C SER A 124 39.37 -12.53 -11.09
N SER A 125 38.80 -12.73 -12.27
CA SER A 125 39.56 -12.89 -13.52
C SER A 125 38.72 -13.47 -14.67
N ARG A 126 39.03 -12.93 -15.86
CA ARG A 126 38.78 -13.44 -17.23
C ARG A 126 37.53 -12.93 -17.97
N LYS A 127 37.77 -11.82 -18.67
CA LYS A 127 37.40 -11.51 -20.07
C LYS A 127 36.43 -12.48 -20.74
N TRP A 128 35.24 -11.99 -21.09
CA TRP A 128 34.50 -12.45 -22.26
C TRP A 128 34.00 -11.23 -23.05
N GLN A 129 34.39 -11.18 -24.32
CA GLN A 129 33.98 -10.14 -25.28
C GLN A 129 32.56 -10.40 -25.77
N PRO A 130 31.75 -9.37 -26.10
CA PRO A 130 30.50 -9.55 -26.80
C PRO A 130 30.78 -9.77 -28.28
N PHE A 131 30.50 -10.97 -28.79
CA PHE A 131 30.40 -11.17 -30.23
C PHE A 131 29.17 -10.42 -30.75
N SER A 132 29.42 -9.40 -31.56
CA SER A 132 28.41 -8.86 -32.46
C SER A 132 28.07 -9.93 -33.49
N LEU A 133 26.79 -10.27 -33.65
CA LEU A 133 26.32 -10.96 -34.84
C LEU A 133 25.23 -10.16 -35.53
N SER A 134 25.51 -9.97 -36.81
CA SER A 134 24.82 -9.17 -37.80
C SER A 134 23.42 -9.68 -38.08
N VAL A 135 22.46 -8.77 -38.06
CA VAL A 135 21.09 -9.02 -38.52
C VAL A 135 21.11 -9.11 -40.05
N SER A 136 20.96 -10.33 -40.57
CA SER A 136 20.73 -10.59 -41.99
C SER A 136 19.32 -10.10 -42.38
N ARG A 137 19.27 -9.15 -43.31
CA ARG A 137 18.03 -8.68 -43.95
C ARG A 137 17.47 -9.78 -44.85
N ARG A 138 16.23 -10.21 -44.60
CA ARG A 138 15.36 -10.70 -45.66
C ARG A 138 14.04 -9.93 -45.64
N MET A 139 13.84 -9.16 -46.70
CA MET A 139 12.55 -8.60 -47.08
C MET A 139 11.61 -9.74 -47.49
N ALA A 140 10.40 -9.77 -46.95
CA ALA A 140 9.27 -10.44 -47.57
C ALA A 140 8.00 -9.57 -47.41
N ASN A 141 7.23 -9.55 -48.48
CA ASN A 141 6.28 -8.52 -48.90
C ASN A 141 5.08 -8.22 -47.98
N LYS A 142 4.64 -6.96 -48.11
CA LYS A 142 3.32 -6.40 -47.77
C LYS A 142 2.15 -7.33 -48.16
N ARG A 143 1.15 -7.46 -47.27
CA ARG A 143 -0.28 -7.33 -47.63
C ARG A 143 -1.17 -7.01 -46.42
N SER A 144 -2.06 -6.05 -46.66
CA SER A 144 -3.26 -5.56 -45.93
C SER A 144 -3.17 -5.30 -44.42
N ILE A 145 -3.19 -4.00 -44.09
CA ILE A 145 -3.44 -3.45 -42.76
C ILE A 145 -4.92 -3.64 -42.42
N ASP A 146 -5.21 -4.50 -41.46
CA ASP A 146 -6.52 -4.58 -40.81
C ASP A 146 -6.41 -3.88 -39.44
N TRP A 147 -6.95 -2.67 -39.35
CA TRP A 147 -6.81 -1.79 -38.19
C TRP A 147 -7.61 -2.25 -36.94
N THR A 148 -8.26 -3.41 -37.00
CA THR A 148 -9.12 -3.93 -35.92
C THR A 148 -8.43 -4.92 -34.99
N SER A 149 -7.21 -5.38 -35.31
CA SER A 149 -6.48 -6.39 -34.53
C SER A 149 -5.49 -5.84 -33.48
N SER A 150 -5.30 -4.52 -33.41
CA SER A 150 -4.32 -3.89 -32.51
C SER A 150 -4.86 -3.53 -31.13
N THR A 151 -6.16 -3.67 -30.89
CA THR A 151 -6.80 -3.30 -29.61
C THR A 151 -7.01 -4.46 -28.63
N SER A 152 -6.71 -5.71 -29.01
CA SER A 152 -6.94 -6.89 -28.15
C SER A 152 -5.69 -7.47 -27.47
N MET A 153 -4.50 -6.92 -27.70
CA MET A 153 -3.24 -7.50 -27.20
C MET A 153 -2.46 -6.64 -26.19
N HIS A 154 -3.02 -5.57 -25.63
CA HIS A 154 -2.28 -4.68 -24.70
C HIS A 154 -3.01 -4.42 -23.37
N VAL A 155 -3.39 -5.50 -22.68
CA VAL A 155 -3.66 -5.47 -21.23
C VAL A 155 -2.88 -6.54 -20.44
N ASP A 156 -2.04 -7.33 -21.09
CA ASP A 156 -1.33 -8.48 -20.50
C ASP A 156 0.20 -8.31 -20.45
N ALA A 157 0.69 -7.14 -20.05
CA ALA A 157 2.10 -7.01 -19.67
C ALA A 157 2.20 -6.92 -18.14
N MET A 158 2.66 -8.02 -17.52
CA MET A 158 2.85 -8.29 -16.08
C MET A 158 1.66 -8.87 -15.26
N THR A 159 1.12 -9.97 -15.78
CA THR A 159 0.77 -11.25 -15.10
C THR A 159 0.20 -11.20 -13.66
N SER A 160 -1.13 -11.30 -13.57
CA SER A 160 -1.83 -11.83 -12.38
C SER A 160 -1.32 -13.24 -12.06
N ASP A 161 -1.04 -13.56 -10.81
CA ASP A 161 -0.64 -14.92 -10.37
C ASP A 161 -1.84 -15.84 -10.14
N VAL A 162 -3.01 -15.37 -10.54
CA VAL A 162 -4.29 -16.05 -10.39
C VAL A 162 -5.03 -16.07 -11.71
N ILE A 163 -5.57 -17.23 -12.05
CA ILE A 163 -6.48 -17.41 -13.19
C ILE A 163 -7.90 -17.12 -12.72
N ALA A 164 -8.47 -16.01 -13.20
CA ALA A 164 -9.81 -15.60 -12.80
C ALA A 164 -10.53 -14.88 -13.95
N PRO A 165 -11.87 -15.07 -14.10
CA PRO A 165 -12.64 -14.35 -15.10
C PRO A 165 -12.63 -12.84 -14.83
N SER A 166 -12.84 -12.04 -15.89
CA SER A 166 -12.95 -10.59 -15.74
C SER A 166 -14.20 -10.22 -14.91
N PRO A 167 -14.05 -9.41 -13.85
CA PRO A 167 -15.19 -8.96 -13.05
C PRO A 167 -15.99 -7.83 -13.70
N TRP A 168 -15.70 -7.45 -14.95
CA TRP A 168 -16.29 -6.29 -15.61
C TRP A 168 -16.93 -6.64 -16.95
N LYS A 169 -18.14 -6.12 -17.20
CA LYS A 169 -18.83 -6.20 -18.48
C LYS A 169 -19.01 -4.81 -19.07
N ILE A 170 -18.51 -4.58 -20.27
CA ILE A 170 -18.77 -3.33 -20.99
C ILE A 170 -20.26 -3.21 -21.29
N PHE A 171 -20.83 -2.01 -21.15
CA PHE A 171 -22.23 -1.75 -21.53
C PHE A 171 -22.41 -0.50 -22.37
N GLY A 172 -21.37 0.30 -22.59
CA GLY A 172 -21.46 1.50 -23.42
C GLY A 172 -20.13 2.19 -23.63
N CYS A 173 -20.13 3.15 -24.55
CA CYS A 173 -19.04 4.07 -24.82
C CYS A 173 -19.64 5.47 -25.03
N GLN A 174 -19.13 6.49 -24.33
CA GLN A 174 -19.64 7.86 -24.43
C GLN A 174 -18.52 8.87 -24.13
N ASN A 175 -18.39 9.93 -24.92
CA ASN A 175 -17.41 11.02 -24.70
C ASN A 175 -15.96 10.54 -24.53
N GLY A 176 -15.54 9.55 -25.33
CA GLY A 176 -14.21 8.92 -25.22
C GLY A 176 -14.05 7.96 -24.04
N LEU A 177 -15.08 7.75 -23.22
CA LEU A 177 -15.06 6.84 -22.08
C LEU A 177 -15.68 5.49 -22.42
N ARG A 178 -14.98 4.40 -22.08
CA ARG A 178 -15.57 3.06 -22.05
C ARG A 178 -16.26 2.84 -20.71
N LEU A 179 -17.53 2.43 -20.73
CA LEU A 179 -18.35 2.24 -19.53
C LEU A 179 -18.58 0.76 -19.25
N PHE A 180 -18.28 0.35 -18.03
CA PHE A 180 -18.39 -1.03 -17.55
C PHE A 180 -19.28 -1.12 -16.32
N LYS A 181 -19.95 -2.25 -16.17
CA LYS A 181 -20.68 -2.64 -14.96
C LYS A 181 -20.04 -3.88 -14.37
N GLU A 182 -20.06 -3.98 -13.05
CA GLU A 182 -19.60 -5.17 -12.35
C GLU A 182 -20.37 -6.40 -12.83
N ALA A 183 -19.64 -7.47 -13.15
CA ALA A 183 -20.20 -8.76 -13.51
C ALA A 183 -20.89 -9.33 -12.26
N LYS A 184 -22.12 -9.81 -12.44
CA LYS A 184 -22.81 -10.52 -11.35
C LYS A 184 -22.15 -11.88 -11.15
N ASP A 185 -21.61 -12.11 -9.96
CA ASP A 185 -21.26 -13.45 -9.51
C ASP A 185 -22.57 -14.27 -9.46
N ARG A 186 -22.63 -15.40 -10.19
CA ARG A 186 -23.81 -16.27 -10.22
C ARG A 186 -23.91 -17.01 -8.89
N ASP A 187 -24.61 -16.45 -7.92
CA ASP A 187 -25.02 -17.19 -6.73
C ASP A 187 -26.30 -17.98 -7.02
N SER A 188 -26.28 -19.30 -6.72
CA SER A 188 -27.44 -20.21 -6.74
C SER A 188 -28.54 -19.84 -5.74
N ASN A 189 -28.25 -18.95 -4.78
CA ASN A 189 -29.17 -18.59 -3.70
C ASN A 189 -29.90 -17.24 -3.86
N GLY A 190 -29.72 -16.53 -4.98
CA GLY A 190 -30.52 -15.33 -5.30
C GLY A 190 -30.48 -14.18 -4.28
N ARG A 191 -29.67 -14.26 -3.21
CA ARG A 191 -29.58 -13.20 -2.20
C ARG A 191 -28.81 -12.02 -2.81
N HIS A 192 -29.55 -10.92 -2.92
CA HIS A 192 -29.14 -9.72 -3.62
C HIS A 192 -27.99 -9.01 -2.89
N TRP A 193 -26.85 -8.98 -3.55
CA TRP A 193 -25.65 -8.31 -3.04
C TRP A 193 -25.67 -6.79 -3.13
N ASP A 194 -26.39 -6.22 -4.09
CA ASP A 194 -26.47 -4.76 -4.18
C ASP A 194 -27.63 -4.27 -5.04
N ASP A 195 -28.41 -3.33 -4.51
CA ASP A 195 -29.35 -2.55 -5.31
C ASP A 195 -28.63 -1.59 -6.29
N HIS A 196 -27.30 -1.42 -6.13
CA HIS A 196 -26.46 -0.49 -6.88
C HIS A 196 -25.13 -1.14 -7.32
N PRO A 197 -25.06 -1.84 -8.47
CA PRO A 197 -23.81 -2.44 -8.95
C PRO A 197 -22.77 -1.37 -9.28
N ALA A 198 -21.48 -1.68 -9.08
CA ALA A 198 -20.42 -0.73 -9.40
C ALA A 198 -20.38 -0.43 -10.90
N ILE A 199 -20.21 0.86 -11.22
CA ILE A 199 -20.05 1.36 -12.58
C ILE A 199 -18.64 1.92 -12.70
N MET A 200 -17.95 1.58 -13.78
CA MET A 200 -16.61 2.05 -14.09
C MET A 200 -16.60 2.81 -15.40
N ALA A 201 -15.90 3.94 -15.42
CA ALA A 201 -15.51 4.64 -16.64
C ALA A 201 -14.00 4.51 -16.85
N VAL A 202 -13.59 4.24 -18.09
CA VAL A 202 -12.17 4.11 -18.46
C VAL A 202 -11.84 5.11 -19.56
N GLY A 203 -10.77 5.87 -19.36
CA GLY A 203 -10.23 6.84 -20.31
C GLY A 203 -8.70 6.77 -20.40
N VAL A 204 -8.12 7.50 -21.35
CA VAL A 204 -6.66 7.65 -21.51
C VAL A 204 -6.34 9.13 -21.33
N ILE A 205 -5.35 9.44 -20.49
CA ILE A 205 -4.90 10.81 -20.20
C ILE A 205 -3.49 10.98 -20.76
N GLU A 206 -3.28 12.07 -21.49
CA GLU A 206 -1.96 12.57 -21.93
C GLU A 206 -1.24 13.24 -20.75
N GLY A 207 -0.70 12.43 -19.86
CA GLY A 207 0.07 12.89 -18.71
C GLY A 207 0.66 11.74 -17.91
N ALA A 208 1.74 12.03 -17.18
CA ALA A 208 2.37 11.08 -16.26
C ALA A 208 1.40 10.67 -15.14
N SER A 209 1.47 9.40 -14.71
CA SER A 209 0.56 8.86 -13.69
C SER A 209 0.69 9.58 -12.35
N GLU A 210 1.89 10.05 -11.96
CA GLU A 210 2.09 10.88 -10.76
C GLU A 210 1.36 12.23 -10.86
N ALA A 211 1.41 12.89 -12.02
CA ALA A 211 0.74 14.18 -12.20
C ALA A 211 -0.79 14.05 -12.07
N VAL A 212 -1.36 13.00 -12.64
CA VAL A 212 -2.79 12.67 -12.52
C VAL A 212 -3.13 12.32 -11.06
N PHE A 213 -2.30 11.52 -10.39
CA PHE A 213 -2.45 11.19 -8.98
C PHE A 213 -2.46 12.44 -8.09
N ARG A 214 -1.49 13.35 -8.23
CA ARG A 214 -1.42 14.62 -7.49
C ARG A 214 -2.67 15.47 -7.71
N THR A 215 -3.13 15.55 -8.96
CA THR A 215 -4.36 16.28 -9.33
C THR A 215 -5.60 15.72 -8.64
N LEU A 216 -5.72 14.38 -8.54
CA LEU A 216 -6.85 13.70 -7.90
C LEU A 216 -6.83 13.76 -6.37
N ILE A 217 -5.64 13.78 -5.76
CA ILE A 217 -5.47 13.86 -4.31
C ILE A 217 -5.69 15.29 -3.79
N SER A 218 -5.43 16.32 -4.61
CA SER A 218 -5.72 17.71 -4.28
C SER A 218 -7.20 17.94 -3.96
N LEU A 219 -7.45 18.74 -2.92
CA LEU A 219 -8.78 19.23 -2.52
C LEU A 219 -8.86 20.77 -2.56
N GLY A 220 -7.83 21.42 -3.10
CA GLY A 220 -7.76 22.88 -3.19
C GLY A 220 -8.62 23.46 -4.32
N THR A 221 -8.51 24.77 -4.52
CA THR A 221 -9.22 25.52 -5.56
C THR A 221 -8.89 25.01 -6.97
N SER A 222 -7.68 24.49 -7.21
CA SER A 222 -7.31 23.92 -8.51
C SER A 222 -8.17 22.73 -8.96
N ARG A 223 -8.92 22.11 -8.04
CA ARG A 223 -9.85 21.02 -8.40
C ARG A 223 -11.08 21.51 -9.15
N THR A 224 -11.53 22.75 -8.92
CA THR A 224 -12.71 23.30 -9.61
C THR A 224 -12.44 23.59 -11.09
N GLU A 225 -11.18 23.61 -11.52
CA GLU A 225 -10.79 23.79 -12.93
C GLU A 225 -11.22 22.61 -13.82
N TRP A 226 -11.38 21.41 -13.26
CA TRP A 226 -11.68 20.20 -14.03
C TRP A 226 -12.82 19.35 -13.46
N ASP A 227 -13.06 19.35 -12.15
CA ASP A 227 -14.10 18.54 -11.51
C ASP A 227 -15.41 19.33 -11.42
N PHE A 228 -16.23 19.31 -12.47
CA PHE A 228 -17.52 20.01 -12.52
C PHE A 228 -18.53 19.56 -11.46
N CYS A 229 -18.29 18.43 -10.77
CA CYS A 229 -19.13 18.00 -9.66
C CYS A 229 -18.72 18.66 -8.33
N PHE A 230 -17.47 19.07 -8.20
CA PHE A 230 -16.83 19.46 -6.95
C PHE A 230 -17.08 20.94 -6.63
N TYR A 231 -17.66 21.22 -5.46
CA TYR A 231 -17.82 22.57 -4.95
C TYR A 231 -16.69 22.95 -4.00
N ARG A 232 -16.50 22.15 -2.94
CA ARG A 232 -15.50 22.38 -1.90
C ARG A 232 -15.06 21.06 -1.29
N GLY A 233 -13.81 20.99 -0.85
CA GLY A 233 -13.25 19.84 -0.17
C GLY A 233 -12.41 20.27 1.04
N SER A 234 -12.34 19.40 2.05
CA SER A 234 -11.43 19.58 3.17
C SER A 234 -10.98 18.23 3.72
N VAL A 235 -9.79 18.19 4.30
CA VAL A 235 -9.35 17.05 5.10
C VAL A 235 -9.90 17.22 6.50
N VAL A 236 -10.66 16.24 6.97
CA VAL A 236 -11.25 16.20 8.32
C VAL A 236 -10.24 15.62 9.31
N GLU A 237 -9.50 14.60 8.89
CA GLU A 237 -8.52 13.92 9.72
C GLU A 237 -7.48 13.18 8.86
N HIS A 238 -6.21 13.26 9.26
CA HIS A 238 -5.14 12.42 8.73
C HIS A 238 -5.01 11.19 9.62
N LEU A 239 -5.15 9.98 9.04
CA LEU A 239 -5.02 8.73 9.78
C LEU A 239 -3.59 8.19 9.70
N ASP A 240 -3.01 8.21 8.51
CA ASP A 240 -1.61 7.87 8.24
C ASP A 240 -1.14 8.50 6.91
N GLY A 241 0.07 8.17 6.45
CA GLY A 241 0.62 8.70 5.20
C GLY A 241 -0.03 8.17 3.92
N HIS A 242 -0.92 7.19 4.00
CA HIS A 242 -1.65 6.62 2.87
C HIS A 242 -3.17 6.74 3.00
N THR A 243 -3.66 7.27 4.12
CA THR A 243 -5.08 7.30 4.47
C THR A 243 -5.48 8.62 5.13
N ASP A 244 -6.53 9.25 4.60
CA ASP A 244 -7.18 10.41 5.22
C ASP A 244 -8.71 10.29 5.19
N ILE A 245 -9.37 11.05 6.06
CA ILE A 245 -10.82 11.28 6.03
C ILE A 245 -11.06 12.65 5.43
N ILE A 246 -11.82 12.69 4.34
CA ILE A 246 -12.10 13.90 3.57
C ILE A 246 -13.60 14.17 3.49
N HIS A 247 -13.96 15.44 3.53
CA HIS A 247 -15.32 15.91 3.29
C HIS A 247 -15.37 16.61 1.93
N ILE A 248 -16.27 16.17 1.06
CA ILE A 248 -16.49 16.73 -0.28
C ILE A 248 -17.93 17.21 -0.38
N GLN A 249 -18.11 18.48 -0.74
CA GLN A 249 -19.40 19.06 -1.08
C GLN A 249 -19.52 19.13 -2.60
N LEU A 250 -20.69 18.77 -3.13
CA LEU A 250 -20.95 18.72 -4.56
C LEU A 250 -21.90 19.85 -5.00
N TYR A 251 -21.68 20.36 -6.22
CA TYR A 251 -22.63 21.25 -6.87
C TYR A 251 -23.97 20.54 -7.12
N ASN A 252 -25.05 21.31 -7.27
CA ASN A 252 -26.38 20.77 -7.61
C ASN A 252 -26.74 20.86 -9.10
N HIS A 253 -26.08 21.69 -9.91
CA HIS A 253 -26.50 21.96 -11.30
C HIS A 253 -26.49 20.73 -12.22
N TRP A 254 -25.71 19.69 -11.89
CA TRP A 254 -25.62 18.44 -12.66
C TRP A 254 -26.57 17.34 -12.14
N LEU A 255 -27.18 17.56 -10.97
CA LEU A 255 -28.17 16.69 -10.36
C LEU A 255 -29.57 17.00 -10.94
N PRO A 256 -30.53 16.06 -10.86
CA PRO A 256 -31.92 16.34 -11.20
C PRO A 256 -32.47 17.56 -10.42
N TRP A 257 -33.35 18.35 -11.05
CA TRP A 257 -33.85 19.62 -10.51
C TRP A 257 -34.47 19.50 -9.10
N ALA A 258 -35.24 18.46 -8.81
CA ALA A 258 -35.95 18.30 -7.53
C ALA A 258 -35.06 17.83 -6.36
N MET A 259 -33.75 17.75 -6.55
CA MET A 259 -32.86 16.95 -5.72
C MET A 259 -31.89 17.86 -4.95
N LYS A 260 -32.00 17.94 -3.61
CA LYS A 260 -31.13 18.76 -2.69
C LYS A 260 -29.62 18.56 -2.90
N ARG A 261 -28.73 19.46 -2.48
CA ARG A 261 -27.27 19.27 -2.64
C ARG A 261 -26.77 17.98 -1.95
N ARG A 262 -25.67 17.41 -2.43
CA ARG A 262 -25.03 16.22 -1.81
C ARG A 262 -23.66 16.55 -1.26
N ASP A 263 -23.36 15.93 -0.14
CA ASP A 263 -22.01 15.84 0.40
C ASP A 263 -21.60 14.37 0.55
N LEU A 264 -20.29 14.15 0.59
CA LEU A 264 -19.65 12.86 0.78
C LEU A 264 -18.61 13.00 1.89
N LEU A 265 -18.68 12.14 2.89
CA LEU A 265 -17.66 12.00 3.92
C LEU A 265 -16.95 10.67 3.69
N LEU A 266 -15.73 10.73 3.17
CA LEU A 266 -15.03 9.58 2.62
C LEU A 266 -13.75 9.32 3.40
N ARG A 267 -13.49 8.06 3.74
CA ARG A 267 -12.13 7.61 4.01
C ARG A 267 -11.50 7.30 2.65
N ARG A 268 -10.40 7.99 2.35
CA ARG A 268 -9.62 7.85 1.13
C ARG A 268 -8.30 7.17 1.49
N TYR A 269 -8.03 6.04 0.86
CA TYR A 269 -6.78 5.30 0.94
C TYR A 269 -6.10 5.29 -0.42
N TRP A 270 -4.77 5.35 -0.48
CA TRP A 270 -4.04 5.24 -1.73
C TRP A 270 -2.75 4.44 -1.59
N ARG A 271 -2.26 3.91 -2.72
CA ARG A 271 -0.94 3.28 -2.83
C ARG A 271 -0.41 3.35 -4.26
N ARG A 272 0.89 3.10 -4.42
CA ARG A 272 1.56 2.94 -5.70
C ARG A 272 2.09 1.51 -5.84
N GLU A 273 1.83 0.88 -6.97
CA GLU A 273 2.32 -0.45 -7.32
C GLU A 273 3.70 -0.35 -8.00
N ASP A 274 4.43 -1.47 -8.09
CA ASP A 274 5.80 -1.52 -8.65
C ASP A 274 5.87 -1.07 -10.12
N ASP A 275 4.79 -1.29 -10.87
CA ASP A 275 4.66 -0.92 -12.29
C ASP A 275 4.37 0.58 -12.48
N GLY A 276 4.23 1.34 -11.40
CA GLY A 276 3.86 2.75 -11.42
C GLY A 276 2.36 3.03 -11.46
N THR A 277 1.53 2.00 -11.32
CA THR A 277 0.09 2.15 -11.16
C THR A 277 -0.24 2.79 -9.81
N TYR A 278 -1.04 3.84 -9.80
CA TYR A 278 -1.63 4.38 -8.56
C TYR A 278 -3.03 3.84 -8.37
N VAL A 279 -3.34 3.42 -7.14
CA VAL A 279 -4.67 2.98 -6.72
C VAL A 279 -5.16 3.92 -5.63
N ILE A 280 -6.32 4.53 -5.82
CA ILE A 280 -7.00 5.38 -4.83
C ILE A 280 -8.36 4.76 -4.55
N LEU A 281 -8.69 4.50 -3.30
CA LEU A 281 -9.93 3.87 -2.88
C LEU A 281 -10.69 4.78 -1.93
N TYR A 282 -12.01 4.81 -2.10
CA TYR A 282 -12.94 5.58 -1.30
C TYR A 282 -14.05 4.69 -0.75
N HIS A 283 -14.40 4.92 0.51
CA HIS A 283 -15.66 4.45 1.08
C HIS A 283 -16.20 5.50 2.07
N SER A 284 -17.52 5.58 2.19
CA SER A 284 -18.15 6.48 3.14
C SER A 284 -17.93 6.02 4.58
N VAL A 285 -17.70 7.00 5.46
CA VAL A 285 -17.53 6.79 6.91
C VAL A 285 -18.41 7.75 7.69
N VAL A 286 -18.63 7.43 8.97
CA VAL A 286 -19.28 8.33 9.93
C VAL A 286 -18.20 8.88 10.85
N HIS A 287 -18.15 10.20 11.02
CA HIS A 287 -17.12 10.86 11.82
C HIS A 287 -17.72 11.96 12.70
N ARG A 288 -17.33 12.01 13.98
CA ARG A 288 -17.87 12.97 14.96
C ARG A 288 -17.57 14.42 14.60
N LYS A 289 -16.38 14.71 14.05
CA LYS A 289 -15.97 16.07 13.64
C LYS A 289 -16.74 16.58 12.41
N CYS A 290 -17.50 15.72 11.71
CA CYS A 290 -18.23 16.11 10.50
C CYS A 290 -19.63 15.46 10.46
N PRO A 291 -20.58 15.90 11.32
CA PRO A 291 -21.96 15.43 11.28
C PRO A 291 -22.67 15.84 9.97
N PRO A 292 -23.84 15.25 9.63
CA PRO A 292 -24.66 15.72 8.51
C PRO A 292 -24.98 17.21 8.64
N GLN A 293 -24.80 17.96 7.55
CA GLN A 293 -24.99 19.41 7.51
C GLN A 293 -26.36 19.78 6.94
N ASP A 294 -26.97 20.84 7.45
CA ASP A 294 -28.21 21.36 6.88
C ASP A 294 -28.01 21.85 5.43
N GLY A 295 -29.04 21.70 4.60
CA GLY A 295 -28.97 21.98 3.16
C GLY A 295 -28.31 20.91 2.29
N TYR A 296 -27.65 19.90 2.90
CA TYR A 296 -27.02 18.78 2.20
C TYR A 296 -27.66 17.43 2.58
N VAL A 297 -27.75 16.53 1.60
CA VAL A 297 -28.07 15.11 1.81
C VAL A 297 -26.78 14.32 1.67
N ARG A 298 -26.34 13.66 2.75
CA ARG A 298 -25.13 12.84 2.72
C ARG A 298 -25.34 11.59 1.88
N ALA A 299 -24.72 11.58 0.71
CA ALA A 299 -24.67 10.38 -0.12
C ALA A 299 -23.77 9.34 0.53
N TRP A 300 -24.03 8.07 0.23
CA TRP A 300 -23.29 6.93 0.76
C TRP A 300 -22.56 6.20 -0.36
N LEU A 301 -21.28 6.48 -0.49
CA LEU A 301 -20.38 5.74 -1.37
C LEU A 301 -20.01 4.41 -0.71
N LYS A 302 -20.62 3.32 -1.18
CA LYS A 302 -20.31 1.96 -0.73
C LYS A 302 -18.90 1.58 -1.11
N SER A 303 -18.53 1.88 -2.35
CA SER A 303 -17.17 1.72 -2.85
C SER A 303 -16.93 2.65 -4.03
N GLY A 304 -15.75 3.24 -4.08
CA GLY A 304 -15.33 4.06 -5.21
C GLY A 304 -13.82 4.13 -5.30
N GLY A 305 -13.31 4.67 -6.40
CA GLY A 305 -11.86 4.80 -6.53
C GLY A 305 -11.38 5.21 -7.90
N TYR A 306 -10.07 5.34 -8.00
CA TYR A 306 -9.32 5.50 -9.23
C TYR A 306 -8.22 4.44 -9.33
N VAL A 307 -7.99 3.92 -10.52
CA VAL A 307 -6.78 3.16 -10.88
C VAL A 307 -6.13 3.89 -12.05
N ILE A 308 -4.88 4.28 -11.90
CA ILE A 308 -4.13 5.11 -12.85
C ILE A 308 -2.90 4.31 -13.27
N THR A 309 -2.94 3.68 -14.43
CA THR A 309 -1.89 2.78 -14.91
C THR A 309 -1.07 3.48 -16.00
N PRO A 310 0.25 3.66 -15.84
CA PRO A 310 1.08 4.25 -16.87
C PRO A 310 1.10 3.38 -18.13
N THR A 311 1.18 3.99 -19.31
CA THR A 311 1.41 3.27 -20.57
C THR A 311 2.91 3.06 -20.81
N LYS A 312 3.28 2.20 -21.77
CA LYS A 312 4.67 1.77 -22.04
C LYS A 312 5.67 2.91 -22.31
N HIS A 313 5.20 4.14 -22.57
CA HIS A 313 6.05 5.30 -22.82
C HIS A 313 6.08 6.33 -21.68
N GLY A 314 5.38 6.09 -20.56
CA GLY A 314 5.37 6.96 -19.36
C GLY A 314 4.75 8.35 -19.55
N LYS A 315 4.44 8.74 -20.78
CA LYS A 315 3.84 10.05 -21.15
C LYS A 315 2.32 10.04 -21.11
N GLU A 316 1.70 8.87 -21.07
CA GLU A 316 0.26 8.70 -20.99
C GLU A 316 -0.07 7.71 -19.89
N CYS A 317 -1.31 7.77 -19.40
CA CYS A 317 -1.82 6.78 -18.47
C CYS A 317 -3.28 6.43 -18.78
N VAL A 318 -3.65 5.19 -18.47
CA VAL A 318 -5.03 4.72 -18.47
C VAL A 318 -5.62 5.00 -17.11
N ILE A 319 -6.71 5.76 -17.06
CA ILE A 319 -7.46 6.02 -15.83
C ILE A 319 -8.75 5.21 -15.82
N LYS A 320 -9.02 4.56 -14.70
CA LYS A 320 -10.28 3.87 -14.41
C LYS A 320 -10.89 4.54 -13.20
N HIS A 321 -12.11 5.06 -13.32
CA HIS A 321 -12.86 5.60 -12.19
C HIS A 321 -14.07 4.70 -11.93
N MET A 322 -14.20 4.19 -10.71
CA MET A 322 -15.26 3.26 -10.33
C MET A 322 -16.10 3.83 -9.19
N LEU A 323 -17.41 3.63 -9.25
CA LEU A 323 -18.37 4.13 -8.27
C LEU A 323 -19.53 3.15 -8.05
N ALA A 324 -19.78 2.81 -6.78
CA ALA A 324 -21.00 2.23 -6.24
C ALA A 324 -21.54 3.18 -5.17
N VAL A 325 -22.48 4.04 -5.56
CA VAL A 325 -23.00 5.14 -4.74
C VAL A 325 -24.49 4.94 -4.51
N ASP A 326 -24.91 5.04 -3.26
CA ASP A 326 -26.29 5.34 -2.87
C ASP A 326 -26.45 6.85 -2.70
N TRP A 327 -27.18 7.46 -3.63
CA TRP A 327 -27.44 8.91 -3.64
C TRP A 327 -28.51 9.35 -2.63
N ARG A 328 -29.06 8.42 -1.84
CA ARG A 328 -30.12 8.62 -0.84
C ARG A 328 -31.32 9.38 -1.40
N PHE A 329 -31.95 8.80 -2.42
CA PHE A 329 -33.16 9.34 -3.03
C PHE A 329 -34.31 9.43 -2.03
N TRP A 330 -35.20 10.41 -2.24
CA TRP A 330 -36.44 10.50 -1.48
C TRP A 330 -37.50 9.60 -2.13
N LYS A 331 -38.26 8.85 -1.31
CA LYS A 331 -39.10 7.70 -1.72
C LYS A 331 -40.17 7.99 -2.80
N SER A 332 -40.44 9.24 -3.15
CA SER A 332 -41.55 9.62 -4.04
C SER A 332 -41.18 9.85 -5.51
N TYR A 333 -39.91 10.07 -5.86
CA TYR A 333 -39.55 10.46 -7.23
C TYR A 333 -38.27 9.75 -7.71
N LEU A 334 -38.47 8.71 -8.53
CA LEU A 334 -37.54 8.07 -9.50
C LEU A 334 -37.03 6.65 -9.19
N ARG A 335 -37.18 5.78 -10.20
CA ARG A 335 -36.74 4.37 -10.31
C ARG A 335 -35.21 4.23 -10.25
N LYS A 336 -34.70 3.01 -10.01
CA LYS A 336 -33.27 2.59 -10.09
C LYS A 336 -32.47 3.16 -11.28
N ALA A 337 -33.13 3.46 -12.40
CA ALA A 337 -32.52 4.07 -13.58
C ALA A 337 -31.93 5.48 -13.33
N SER A 338 -32.50 6.25 -12.40
CA SER A 338 -32.03 7.60 -12.05
C SER A 338 -30.69 7.58 -11.31
N ALA A 339 -30.53 6.68 -10.33
CA ALA A 339 -29.27 6.47 -9.61
C ALA A 339 -28.12 6.15 -10.57
N ARG A 340 -28.36 5.25 -11.51
CA ARG A 340 -27.41 4.89 -12.56
C ARG A 340 -27.02 6.09 -13.43
N SER A 341 -28.00 6.90 -13.83
CA SER A 341 -27.75 8.10 -14.65
C SER A 341 -26.89 9.13 -13.91
N ILE A 342 -27.17 9.40 -12.64
CA ILE A 342 -26.38 10.32 -11.81
C ILE A 342 -24.95 9.80 -11.64
N THR A 343 -24.78 8.51 -11.37
CA THR A 343 -23.44 7.90 -11.26
C THR A 343 -22.66 8.02 -12.58
N ILE A 344 -23.29 7.76 -13.73
CA ILE A 344 -22.64 7.93 -15.05
C ILE A 344 -22.25 9.40 -15.29
N ARG A 345 -23.12 10.36 -14.91
CA ARG A 345 -22.77 11.80 -14.98
C ARG A 345 -21.56 12.11 -14.10
N MET A 346 -21.53 11.62 -12.87
CA MET A 346 -20.40 11.82 -11.96
C MET A 346 -19.10 11.23 -12.54
N LEU A 347 -19.16 10.05 -13.15
CA LEU A 347 -18.03 9.42 -13.85
C LEU A 347 -17.55 10.23 -15.06
N GLY A 348 -18.39 11.06 -15.66
CA GLY A 348 -18.04 12.00 -16.73
C GLY A 348 -16.93 12.98 -16.36
N ARG A 349 -16.61 13.16 -15.07
CA ARG A 349 -15.42 13.90 -14.61
C ARG A 349 -14.11 13.37 -15.20
N VAL A 350 -14.07 12.11 -15.61
CA VAL A 350 -12.90 11.51 -16.27
C VAL A 350 -12.66 12.19 -17.61
N SER A 351 -13.71 12.44 -18.40
CA SER A 351 -13.59 13.21 -19.64
C SER A 351 -13.10 14.63 -19.37
N ALA A 352 -13.64 15.31 -18.36
CA ALA A 352 -13.20 16.66 -18.01
C ALA A 352 -11.73 16.71 -17.57
N LEU A 353 -11.26 15.69 -16.83
CA LEU A 353 -9.85 15.54 -16.48
C LEU A 353 -8.96 15.27 -17.70
N MET A 354 -9.42 14.44 -18.65
CA MET A 354 -8.71 14.22 -19.91
C MET A 354 -8.53 15.52 -20.70
N GLU A 355 -9.60 16.31 -20.83
CA GLU A 355 -9.58 17.62 -21.48
C GLU A 355 -8.62 18.59 -20.79
N PHE A 356 -8.63 18.63 -19.45
CA PHE A 356 -7.74 19.47 -18.65
C PHE A 356 -6.26 19.20 -18.91
N PHE A 357 -5.86 17.92 -18.96
CA PHE A 357 -4.48 17.54 -19.25
C PHE A 357 -4.10 17.84 -20.69
N ARG A 358 -5.01 17.62 -21.65
CA ARG A 358 -4.78 17.96 -23.06
C ARG A 358 -4.58 19.47 -23.26
N ALA A 359 -5.38 20.29 -22.58
CA ALA A 359 -5.24 21.75 -22.62
C ALA A 359 -3.91 22.22 -22.01
N LYS A 360 -3.45 21.59 -20.92
CA LYS A 360 -2.14 21.90 -20.33
C LYS A 360 -0.97 21.45 -21.20
N GLY A 361 -1.06 20.28 -21.84
CA GLY A 361 -0.03 19.77 -22.76
C GLY A 361 0.11 20.60 -24.04
N GLY A 362 -0.97 21.24 -24.49
CA GLY A 362 -0.94 22.17 -25.62
C GLY A 362 -0.18 23.48 -25.36
N ASN A 363 0.05 23.85 -24.09
CA ASN A 363 0.77 25.07 -23.72
C ASN A 363 2.29 24.87 -23.54
N THR A 364 2.83 23.67 -23.79
CA THR A 364 4.28 23.41 -23.81
C THR A 364 4.95 23.83 -25.13
N SER A 365 4.68 25.06 -25.55
CA SER A 365 5.52 25.84 -26.45
C SER A 365 5.54 27.30 -25.99
N HIS A 366 5.94 27.53 -24.74
CA HIS A 366 6.78 28.65 -24.28
C HIS A 366 6.96 28.52 -22.76
N ASP A 367 8.19 28.72 -22.32
CA ASP A 367 8.71 28.56 -20.96
C ASP A 367 7.81 29.14 -19.86
N PHE A 368 7.56 28.35 -18.81
CA PHE A 368 7.22 28.89 -17.48
C PHE A 368 7.84 28.02 -16.39
N LEU A 369 9.11 28.33 -16.08
CA LEU A 369 9.64 28.23 -14.73
C LEU A 369 9.66 29.66 -14.15
N SER A 370 8.95 29.84 -13.03
CA SER A 370 9.05 30.90 -12.01
C SER A 370 9.03 32.38 -12.44
N GLY A 371 8.20 33.17 -11.75
CA GLY A 371 8.43 34.61 -11.65
C GLY A 371 7.19 35.39 -11.22
N GLU A 372 7.11 35.68 -9.92
CA GLU A 372 6.24 36.72 -9.37
C GLU A 372 6.56 38.09 -9.98
N LEU A 373 5.53 38.94 -9.96
CA LEU A 373 5.48 40.32 -10.45
C LEU A 373 6.66 41.18 -9.95
N SER A 374 7.32 41.88 -10.87
CA SER A 374 7.96 43.16 -10.56
C SER A 374 7.83 44.14 -11.73
N LEU A 375 7.58 45.40 -11.38
CA LEU A 375 7.35 46.53 -12.25
C LEU A 375 8.62 46.92 -13.04
N ASP A 376 8.45 47.20 -14.33
CA ASP A 376 9.47 47.83 -15.18
C ASP A 376 9.48 49.36 -14.99
N ILE A 377 10.61 49.91 -14.57
CA ILE A 377 11.09 51.24 -14.97
C ILE A 377 12.44 50.99 -15.65
N GLY A 378 12.51 51.32 -16.95
CA GLY A 378 13.63 50.96 -17.82
C GLY A 378 14.88 51.80 -17.64
N VAL A 379 16.01 51.29 -18.13
CA VAL A 379 17.11 52.00 -18.84
C VAL A 379 17.95 50.98 -19.64
N VAL A 380 18.42 51.43 -20.80
CA VAL A 380 19.19 50.82 -21.90
C VAL A 380 20.57 50.24 -21.48
N PRO A 381 21.11 49.20 -22.15
CA PRO A 381 22.42 48.62 -21.85
C PRO A 381 23.57 49.29 -22.62
N VAL A 382 24.75 49.38 -21.99
CA VAL A 382 26.02 49.53 -22.70
C VAL A 382 26.97 48.44 -22.24
N SER A 383 27.46 47.70 -23.23
CA SER A 383 28.45 46.64 -23.20
C SER A 383 29.85 47.21 -23.06
N GLU A 384 30.72 46.58 -22.29
CA GLU A 384 32.13 46.41 -22.66
C GLU A 384 32.78 45.28 -21.85
N LYS A 385 33.43 44.37 -22.58
CA LYS A 385 34.35 43.34 -22.08
C LYS A 385 35.74 43.96 -22.05
N GLU A 386 36.54 43.65 -21.04
CA GLU A 386 37.98 43.50 -21.22
C GLU A 386 38.57 42.51 -20.21
N GLU A 387 39.40 41.62 -20.73
CA GLU A 387 40.21 40.61 -20.05
C GLU A 387 41.43 41.26 -19.36
N ILE A 388 42.05 40.58 -18.38
CA ILE A 388 43.47 40.16 -18.41
C ILE A 388 44.05 39.78 -17.03
N LYS A 389 44.71 38.60 -17.02
CA LYS A 389 45.82 38.07 -16.20
C LYS A 389 45.63 37.68 -14.73
N THR A 390 45.62 36.35 -14.56
CA THR A 390 46.07 35.61 -13.38
C THR A 390 47.59 35.45 -13.42
N GLU A 391 48.27 35.80 -12.32
CA GLU A 391 49.66 35.43 -12.05
C GLU A 391 49.72 34.40 -10.92
N VAL A 392 50.62 33.43 -11.10
CA VAL A 392 50.78 32.21 -10.29
C VAL A 392 51.73 32.49 -9.12
N GLY A 393 51.32 32.09 -7.91
CA GLY A 393 52.17 32.05 -6.72
C GLY A 393 52.15 30.66 -6.08
N LEU A 394 53.27 29.95 -6.19
CA LEU A 394 53.51 28.58 -5.72
C LEU A 394 54.27 28.64 -4.39
N ILE A 395 53.72 28.11 -3.29
CA ILE A 395 54.50 27.83 -2.06
C ILE A 395 54.17 26.46 -1.47
N LYS A 396 55.15 25.57 -1.67
CA LYS A 396 55.70 24.48 -0.85
C LYS A 396 54.88 23.85 0.29
N ILE A 397 54.67 22.56 0.09
CA ILE A 397 54.39 21.47 1.04
C ILE A 397 55.53 21.32 2.07
N HIS A 398 55.17 21.07 3.33
CA HIS A 398 56.04 20.43 4.32
C HIS A 398 55.35 19.18 4.87
N SER A 399 55.97 18.03 4.61
CA SER A 399 55.59 16.71 5.06
C SER A 399 56.06 16.46 6.50
N LYS A 400 55.19 15.88 7.33
CA LYS A 400 55.58 15.04 8.46
C LYS A 400 54.75 13.76 8.46
N THR A 401 55.45 12.66 8.30
CA THR A 401 55.05 11.28 8.54
C THR A 401 55.24 10.96 10.02
N GLU A 402 54.24 10.34 10.64
CA GLU A 402 54.40 9.44 11.80
C GLU A 402 53.37 8.29 11.68
N ASP A 403 53.79 7.14 12.19
CA ASP A 403 53.35 5.78 11.86
C ASP A 403 52.07 5.25 12.54
N GLU A 404 51.46 4.29 11.84
CA GLU A 404 50.69 3.10 12.24
C GLU A 404 49.89 3.07 13.57
N ALA A 405 48.58 2.78 13.44
CA ALA A 405 47.92 1.74 14.24
C ALA A 405 46.68 1.21 13.50
N SER A 406 46.77 -0.04 13.06
CA SER A 406 45.67 -0.83 12.52
C SER A 406 44.63 -1.13 13.61
N THR A 407 43.44 -0.54 13.51
CA THR A 407 42.28 -0.98 14.28
C THR A 407 41.32 -1.70 13.34
N GLN A 408 41.26 -3.03 13.48
CA GLN A 408 40.24 -3.86 12.87
C GLN A 408 38.85 -3.36 13.29
N LEU A 409 38.10 -2.76 12.38
CA LEU A 409 36.69 -2.46 12.59
C LEU A 409 35.88 -3.74 12.40
N SER A 410 35.25 -4.18 13.49
CA SER A 410 34.21 -5.19 13.49
C SER A 410 33.06 -4.74 12.58
N CYS A 411 32.81 -5.51 11.52
CA CYS A 411 31.78 -5.26 10.53
C CYS A 411 30.40 -5.54 11.15
N ALA A 412 29.69 -4.50 11.58
CA ALA A 412 28.29 -4.58 11.96
C ALA A 412 27.49 -3.49 11.22
N SER A 413 26.37 -3.89 10.63
CA SER A 413 25.41 -3.06 9.91
C SER A 413 24.72 -2.08 10.86
N SER A 414 25.35 -0.92 11.10
CA SER A 414 24.83 0.12 11.99
C SER A 414 24.32 1.32 11.17
N LEU A 415 22.99 1.50 11.08
CA LEU A 415 22.39 2.72 10.52
C LEU A 415 22.51 3.92 11.49
N ILE A 416 22.84 3.68 12.77
CA ILE A 416 23.14 4.70 13.79
C ILE A 416 24.29 5.59 13.31
N GLY A 417 25.26 5.01 12.60
CA GLY A 417 26.32 5.76 11.91
C GLY A 417 25.76 6.84 10.98
N LEU A 418 24.64 6.62 10.29
CA LEU A 418 23.94 7.62 9.47
C LEU A 418 23.07 8.59 10.30
N ASN A 419 22.84 8.31 11.58
CA ASN A 419 21.88 8.99 12.46
C ASN A 419 22.50 9.92 13.53
N GLU A 420 23.72 9.66 14.02
CA GLU A 420 24.38 10.50 15.05
C GLU A 420 24.57 11.98 14.64
N ALA A 421 24.86 12.86 15.60
CA ALA A 421 24.95 14.30 15.38
C ALA A 421 26.40 14.76 15.12
N ASP A 422 26.60 15.60 14.11
CA ASP A 422 27.76 16.51 14.08
C ASP A 422 27.36 17.70 14.98
N GLU A 423 27.60 17.58 16.29
CA GLU A 423 27.11 18.52 17.29
C GLU A 423 28.03 19.74 17.50
N PHE A 424 28.82 20.11 16.49
CA PHE A 424 29.71 21.26 16.58
C PHE A 424 29.68 22.08 15.28
N PHE A 425 29.13 23.29 15.41
CA PHE A 425 28.91 24.33 14.39
C PHE A 425 27.80 24.08 13.35
N ASP A 426 26.64 24.71 13.57
CA ASP A 426 25.84 25.29 12.49
C ASP A 426 25.08 26.50 13.07
N VAL A 427 25.46 27.70 12.62
CA VAL A 427 24.78 28.98 12.87
C VAL A 427 23.44 28.96 12.11
N PRO A 428 22.31 29.40 12.68
CA PRO A 428 21.07 29.52 11.92
C PRO A 428 21.26 30.48 10.74
N GLU A 429 20.85 30.08 9.52
CA GLU A 429 20.76 31.01 8.39
C GLU A 429 19.79 32.16 8.73
N PRO A 430 20.05 33.40 8.28
CA PRO A 430 19.24 34.55 8.63
C PRO A 430 17.84 34.41 8.05
N LEU A 431 16.84 34.82 8.83
CA LEU A 431 15.47 35.06 8.37
C LEU A 431 15.49 36.30 7.48
N ASP A 432 14.82 36.23 6.33
CA ASP A 432 14.45 37.42 5.58
C ASP A 432 13.40 38.19 6.40
N ASP A 433 13.80 39.35 6.91
CA ASP A 433 12.95 40.29 7.65
C ASP A 433 11.98 40.99 6.69
N GLU A 434 10.67 40.81 6.92
CA GLU A 434 9.64 41.71 6.39
C GLU A 434 9.32 42.82 7.41
N PRO A 435 9.03 44.05 6.95
CA PRO A 435 9.02 45.23 7.80
C PRO A 435 7.79 45.29 8.71
N LEU A 436 8.06 45.52 9.99
CA LEU A 436 7.11 46.03 10.98
C LEU A 436 6.67 47.45 10.60
N ASP A 437 5.38 47.65 10.36
CA ASP A 437 4.77 48.98 10.39
C ASP A 437 4.16 49.24 11.77
N ASN A 438 4.71 50.25 12.45
CA ASN A 438 4.24 50.78 13.72
C ASN A 438 3.45 52.07 13.44
N GLY A 439 2.16 52.06 13.77
CA GLY A 439 1.32 53.26 13.83
C GLY A 439 0.41 53.23 15.06
N TRP A 440 0.66 54.14 16.00
CA TRP A 440 0.16 54.20 17.38
C TRP A 440 -1.26 54.76 17.55
N HIS A 441 -2.00 54.14 18.48
CA HIS A 441 -2.96 54.65 19.50
C HIS A 441 -4.11 55.62 19.17
N SER A 442 -5.32 55.28 19.65
CA SER A 442 -5.94 55.95 20.82
C SER A 442 -7.25 55.28 21.32
N SER A 443 -7.27 55.02 22.65
CA SER A 443 -8.36 55.06 23.66
C SER A 443 -9.82 54.79 23.25
N SER A 444 -10.68 54.07 23.99
CA SER A 444 -10.88 54.02 25.46
C SER A 444 -11.89 52.92 25.85
N SER A 445 -11.64 52.24 26.97
CA SER A 445 -12.58 51.36 27.72
C SER A 445 -13.72 52.17 28.41
N PRO A 446 -14.73 51.59 29.09
CA PRO A 446 -14.54 50.72 30.28
C PRO A 446 -15.51 49.52 30.48
N ASP A 447 -15.03 48.62 31.32
CA ASP A 447 -15.69 47.49 32.02
C ASP A 447 -16.98 47.84 32.78
N TYR A 448 -17.85 46.83 32.97
CA TYR A 448 -18.56 46.45 34.23
C TYR A 448 -19.05 44.98 34.10
N THR A 449 -18.54 44.01 34.87
CA THR A 449 -19.03 43.45 36.17
C THR A 449 -20.00 42.24 36.09
N GLU A 450 -19.49 41.12 36.62
CA GLU A 450 -20.06 39.96 37.36
C GLU A 450 -21.48 39.37 37.16
N MET A 451 -21.47 38.03 37.13
CA MET A 451 -22.38 37.01 37.70
C MET A 451 -23.91 37.23 37.69
N TYR A 452 -24.65 36.31 37.04
CA TYR A 452 -25.86 35.66 37.59
C TYR A 452 -26.26 34.44 36.73
N GLN A 453 -26.39 33.25 37.35
CA GLN A 453 -27.35 32.22 36.91
C GLN A 453 -28.72 32.54 37.51
N PRO A 454 -29.84 32.22 36.84
CA PRO A 454 -30.62 31.08 37.31
C PRO A 454 -31.39 30.26 36.24
N LYS A 455 -31.44 28.96 36.49
CA LYS A 455 -32.58 28.02 36.45
C LYS A 455 -33.51 27.93 35.21
N LEU A 456 -33.39 26.76 34.57
CA LEU A 456 -34.46 25.78 34.30
C LEU A 456 -35.89 26.30 34.08
N SER A 457 -36.39 26.07 32.86
CA SER A 457 -37.79 25.76 32.61
C SER A 457 -37.90 24.63 31.58
N SER A 458 -38.58 23.58 32.02
CA SER A 458 -38.94 22.32 31.37
C SER A 458 -39.36 22.41 29.91
N ALA A 459 -38.73 21.59 29.07
CA ALA A 459 -39.39 20.92 27.94
C ALA A 459 -39.10 19.42 28.05
N ALA A 460 -39.54 18.82 29.15
CA ALA A 460 -39.54 17.38 29.44
C ALA A 460 -40.53 16.59 28.56
N ASN A 461 -40.55 16.84 27.25
CA ASN A 461 -41.44 16.17 26.29
C ASN A 461 -40.71 15.63 25.04
N PHE A 462 -39.37 15.66 24.97
CA PHE A 462 -38.62 15.09 23.83
C PHE A 462 -37.80 13.83 24.15
N VAL A 463 -37.72 13.41 25.41
CA VAL A 463 -36.95 12.21 25.81
C VAL A 463 -37.81 10.93 25.86
N LYS A 464 -39.13 11.03 25.71
CA LYS A 464 -40.02 9.85 25.68
C LYS A 464 -40.31 9.28 24.29
N LYS A 465 -39.72 9.85 23.23
CA LYS A 465 -39.93 9.40 21.82
C LYS A 465 -38.67 8.82 21.15
N LEU A 466 -37.56 8.71 21.88
CA LEU A 466 -36.31 8.10 21.42
C LEU A 466 -36.00 6.75 22.09
N HIS A 467 -36.79 6.33 23.08
CA HIS A 467 -36.70 4.97 23.64
C HIS A 467 -37.53 3.92 22.89
N ASP A 468 -38.46 4.33 22.00
CA ASP A 468 -39.32 3.40 21.24
C ASP A 468 -38.80 3.03 19.84
N LEU A 469 -37.62 3.53 19.42
CA LEU A 469 -37.00 3.17 18.12
C LEU A 469 -35.68 2.38 18.26
N ALA A 470 -35.18 2.19 19.48
CA ALA A 470 -33.97 1.40 19.76
C ALA A 470 -34.27 -0.04 20.20
N VAL A 471 -35.54 -0.43 20.31
CA VAL A 471 -35.96 -1.79 20.67
C VAL A 471 -36.90 -2.31 19.60
N GLN A 472 -36.36 -2.78 18.48
CA GLN A 472 -36.99 -3.78 17.61
C GLN A 472 -36.00 -4.31 16.56
N LYS A 473 -35.02 -5.10 17.03
CA LYS A 473 -34.69 -6.43 16.47
C LYS A 473 -33.58 -7.08 17.32
N LYS A 474 -33.92 -7.30 18.59
CA LYS A 474 -33.33 -8.37 19.41
C LYS A 474 -34.53 -9.19 19.85
N GLY A 475 -34.83 -10.25 19.10
CA GLY A 475 -35.82 -11.24 19.49
C GLY A 475 -35.19 -12.10 20.57
N TYR A 476 -35.38 -11.68 21.82
CA TYR A 476 -35.17 -12.50 23.00
C TYR A 476 -36.41 -13.39 23.13
N VAL A 477 -36.23 -14.70 22.98
CA VAL A 477 -37.22 -15.71 23.40
C VAL A 477 -36.69 -16.29 24.70
N ASP A 478 -37.60 -16.45 25.65
CA ASP A 478 -37.40 -16.86 27.04
C ASP A 478 -36.40 -18.00 27.25
N LEU A 479 -35.49 -17.80 28.20
CA LEU A 479 -34.66 -18.83 28.82
C LEU A 479 -35.44 -19.42 29.99
N GLN A 480 -36.10 -20.55 29.77
CA GLN A 480 -36.28 -21.58 30.79
C GLN A 480 -36.68 -22.91 30.15
N GLU A 481 -35.68 -23.63 29.62
CA GLU A 481 -35.64 -25.09 29.76
C GLU A 481 -34.19 -25.55 29.66
N ILE A 482 -33.69 -26.04 30.79
CA ILE A 482 -32.38 -26.64 30.93
C ILE A 482 -32.42 -28.00 30.22
N SER A 483 -31.77 -28.11 29.07
CA SER A 483 -31.30 -29.39 28.55
C SER A 483 -29.84 -29.26 28.14
N ARG A 484 -28.96 -29.85 28.97
CA ARG A 484 -27.53 -30.17 28.74
C ARG A 484 -27.07 -29.95 27.29
N GLU A 485 -26.48 -28.79 27.01
CA GLU A 485 -25.60 -28.64 25.86
C GLU A 485 -24.19 -29.05 26.30
N GLU A 486 -23.67 -30.13 25.69
CA GLU A 486 -22.30 -30.58 25.86
C GLU A 486 -21.34 -29.41 25.63
N SER A 487 -20.56 -29.05 26.64
CA SER A 487 -19.46 -28.11 26.51
C SER A 487 -18.44 -28.68 25.52
N VAL A 488 -18.54 -28.30 24.24
CA VAL A 488 -17.53 -28.64 23.24
C VAL A 488 -16.21 -28.03 23.70
N LEU A 489 -15.30 -28.88 24.18
CA LEU A 489 -13.94 -28.51 24.57
C LEU A 489 -13.23 -27.94 23.33
N CYS A 490 -13.13 -26.62 23.24
CA CYS A 490 -12.58 -25.97 22.05
C CYS A 490 -11.04 -26.02 22.14
N CYS A 491 -10.40 -26.84 21.30
CA CYS A 491 -8.94 -26.95 21.26
C CYS A 491 -8.36 -26.11 20.11
N TYR A 492 -7.11 -25.65 20.24
CA TYR A 492 -6.36 -25.10 19.10
C TYR A 492 -6.30 -26.11 17.94
N GLY A 493 -6.66 -25.65 16.75
CA GLY A 493 -6.79 -26.41 15.51
C GLY A 493 -8.22 -26.88 15.20
N SER A 494 -9.25 -26.28 15.79
CA SER A 494 -10.65 -26.74 15.59
C SER A 494 -11.72 -25.66 15.65
N THR A 495 -11.34 -24.38 15.78
CA THR A 495 -12.31 -23.31 15.98
C THR A 495 -13.06 -22.91 14.72
N LEU A 496 -12.49 -23.16 13.52
CA LEU A 496 -13.23 -23.06 12.26
C LEU A 496 -13.63 -24.46 11.72
N PRO A 497 -14.91 -24.67 11.36
CA PRO A 497 -15.35 -25.91 10.76
C PRO A 497 -14.86 -26.05 9.31
N LYS A 498 -14.54 -27.29 8.92
CA LYS A 498 -14.21 -27.66 7.54
C LYS A 498 -15.48 -27.86 6.72
N ASP A 499 -15.57 -27.29 5.52
CA ASP A 499 -16.67 -27.53 4.59
C ASP A 499 -16.17 -27.73 3.15
N SER A 500 -16.23 -28.97 2.67
CA SER A 500 -15.89 -29.31 1.29
C SER A 500 -16.97 -28.93 0.27
N THR A 501 -18.17 -28.57 0.70
CA THR A 501 -19.27 -28.17 -0.19
C THR A 501 -19.26 -26.68 -0.53
N PHE A 502 -18.43 -25.90 0.17
CA PHE A 502 -18.27 -24.44 0.03
C PHE A 502 -19.53 -23.61 0.26
N ASN A 503 -20.54 -24.17 0.93
CA ASN A 503 -21.83 -23.52 1.17
C ASN A 503 -21.98 -22.99 2.60
N MET A 504 -21.20 -23.54 3.53
CA MET A 504 -21.28 -23.20 4.94
C MET A 504 -20.56 -21.87 5.21
N PRO A 505 -21.23 -20.87 5.80
CA PRO A 505 -20.57 -19.64 6.21
C PRO A 505 -19.65 -19.88 7.41
N CYS A 506 -18.59 -19.08 7.52
CA CYS A 506 -17.56 -19.20 8.55
C CYS A 506 -16.91 -20.58 8.57
N SER A 507 -16.49 -21.05 7.40
CA SER A 507 -15.85 -22.35 7.20
C SER A 507 -14.55 -22.22 6.42
N TRP A 508 -13.73 -23.27 6.47
CA TRP A 508 -12.52 -23.39 5.68
C TRP A 508 -12.53 -24.63 4.77
N ALA A 509 -11.75 -24.58 3.70
CA ALA A 509 -11.39 -25.70 2.86
C ALA A 509 -10.05 -25.44 2.16
N ALA A 510 -9.51 -26.42 1.43
CA ALA A 510 -8.41 -26.16 0.49
C ALA A 510 -8.97 -25.50 -0.78
N ALA A 511 -8.27 -24.47 -1.29
CA ALA A 511 -8.60 -23.89 -2.60
C ALA A 511 -8.04 -24.76 -3.74
N ASP A 512 -8.62 -24.67 -4.93
CA ASP A 512 -8.13 -25.39 -6.11
C ASP A 512 -6.72 -24.89 -6.49
N PRO A 513 -5.67 -25.74 -6.42
CA PRO A 513 -4.31 -25.38 -6.80
C PRO A 513 -4.21 -24.83 -8.23
N SER A 514 -5.05 -25.31 -9.15
CA SER A 514 -4.99 -24.92 -10.56
C SER A 514 -5.35 -23.44 -10.83
N SER A 515 -5.93 -22.78 -9.82
CA SER A 515 -6.23 -21.34 -9.84
C SER A 515 -4.98 -20.46 -9.74
N PHE A 516 -3.85 -21.01 -9.28
CA PHE A 516 -2.62 -20.27 -9.00
C PHE A 516 -1.52 -20.58 -10.02
N LEU A 517 -0.78 -19.54 -10.40
CA LEU A 517 0.38 -19.61 -11.28
C LEU A 517 1.68 -19.56 -10.47
N ILE A 518 2.60 -20.47 -10.79
CA ILE A 518 3.89 -20.69 -10.13
C ILE A 518 5.02 -20.64 -11.16
N ARG A 519 6.26 -20.36 -10.75
CA ARG A 519 7.41 -20.36 -11.68
C ARG A 519 7.62 -21.75 -12.29
N GLY A 520 7.69 -21.83 -13.62
CA GLY A 520 7.99 -23.07 -14.34
C GLY A 520 9.47 -23.44 -14.29
N ASP A 521 9.82 -24.57 -14.90
CA ASP A 521 11.17 -25.15 -14.87
C ASP A 521 12.23 -24.18 -15.41
N ASN A 522 11.93 -23.50 -16.52
CA ASN A 522 12.85 -22.57 -17.20
C ASN A 522 12.59 -21.10 -16.85
N TYR A 523 11.90 -20.81 -15.74
CA TYR A 523 11.46 -19.44 -15.40
C TYR A 523 12.59 -18.41 -15.36
N LEU A 524 13.79 -18.81 -14.92
CA LEU A 524 14.95 -17.91 -14.86
C LEU A 524 15.40 -17.42 -16.24
N GLU A 525 15.05 -18.16 -17.30
CA GLU A 525 15.38 -17.82 -18.69
C GLU A 525 14.19 -17.16 -19.42
N ASP A 526 12.98 -17.71 -19.25
CA ASP A 526 11.81 -17.34 -20.06
C ASP A 526 10.77 -16.47 -19.32
N ASN A 527 10.89 -16.34 -18.00
CA ASN A 527 9.93 -15.69 -17.11
C ASN A 527 8.48 -16.25 -17.21
N GLN A 528 8.32 -17.51 -17.61
CA GLN A 528 7.01 -18.14 -17.79
C GLN A 528 6.51 -18.89 -16.55
N LYS A 529 5.29 -18.54 -16.13
CA LYS A 529 4.61 -19.22 -15.03
C LYS A 529 3.68 -20.32 -15.56
N ILE A 530 3.60 -21.42 -14.83
CA ILE A 530 2.74 -22.57 -15.10
C ILE A 530 1.64 -22.69 -14.05
N LYS A 531 0.58 -23.45 -14.35
CA LYS A 531 -0.46 -23.76 -13.36
C LYS A 531 0.06 -24.73 -12.31
N ALA A 532 -0.23 -24.48 -11.04
CA ALA A 532 0.08 -25.45 -9.99
C ALA A 532 -0.78 -26.71 -10.15
N LYS A 533 -0.14 -27.87 -9.99
CA LYS A 533 -0.78 -29.19 -10.15
C LYS A 533 -1.34 -29.75 -8.84
N GLY A 534 -0.85 -29.27 -7.70
CA GLY A 534 -1.18 -29.80 -6.37
C GLY A 534 -0.50 -28.99 -5.27
N THR A 535 -0.60 -29.49 -4.04
CA THR A 535 0.09 -28.94 -2.86
C THR A 535 0.98 -30.01 -2.24
N LEU A 536 2.08 -29.58 -1.63
CA LEU A 536 3.01 -30.44 -0.92
C LEU A 536 2.39 -30.94 0.40
N MET A 537 1.69 -30.07 1.12
CA MET A 537 1.08 -30.35 2.41
C MET A 537 -0.45 -30.38 2.30
N GLN A 538 -1.08 -31.10 3.23
CA GLN A 538 -2.52 -31.14 3.40
C GLN A 538 -2.96 -30.12 4.46
N MET A 539 -3.94 -29.27 4.15
CA MET A 539 -4.58 -28.44 5.17
C MET A 539 -5.45 -29.32 6.09
N VAL A 540 -5.15 -29.32 7.38
CA VAL A 540 -5.78 -30.21 8.38
C VAL A 540 -6.67 -29.47 9.37
N ALA A 541 -6.39 -28.20 9.62
CA ALA A 541 -7.14 -27.38 10.56
C ALA A 541 -7.03 -25.88 10.24
N ALA A 542 -7.95 -25.10 10.79
CA ALA A 542 -7.85 -23.65 10.85
C ALA A 542 -8.49 -23.13 12.14
N ASP A 543 -7.95 -22.03 12.66
CA ASP A 543 -8.53 -21.30 13.76
C ASP A 543 -8.87 -19.85 13.43
N TRP A 544 -9.95 -19.36 14.04
CA TRP A 544 -10.37 -17.97 13.98
C TRP A 544 -10.56 -17.45 15.39
N LEU A 545 -9.52 -16.80 15.89
CA LEU A 545 -9.39 -16.43 17.29
C LEU A 545 -9.45 -14.93 17.48
N ARG A 546 -9.89 -14.52 18.67
CA ARG A 546 -9.75 -13.15 19.16
C ARG A 546 -9.01 -13.15 20.50
N SER A 547 -8.17 -12.16 20.70
CA SER A 547 -7.42 -11.95 21.93
C SER A 547 -7.25 -10.46 22.24
N ASP A 548 -7.02 -10.15 23.51
CA ASP A 548 -6.61 -8.83 23.99
C ASP A 548 -5.10 -8.58 23.80
N ARG A 549 -4.34 -9.64 23.53
CA ARG A 549 -2.89 -9.62 23.38
C ARG A 549 -2.44 -10.35 22.12
N ARG A 550 -1.13 -10.27 21.87
CA ARG A 550 -0.47 -11.02 20.80
C ARG A 550 -0.47 -12.51 21.13
N GLU A 551 -0.81 -13.36 20.15
CA GLU A 551 -0.92 -14.81 20.34
C GLU A 551 0.10 -15.52 19.47
N ASP A 552 1.24 -15.86 20.08
CA ASP A 552 2.36 -16.53 19.43
C ASP A 552 2.45 -18.00 19.81
N ASP A 553 3.20 -18.76 18.99
CA ASP A 553 3.51 -20.18 19.19
C ASP A 553 2.26 -21.02 19.54
N LEU A 554 1.20 -20.90 18.73
CA LEU A 554 -0.04 -21.63 18.89
C LEU A 554 0.17 -23.14 18.82
N ALA A 555 1.08 -23.60 17.96
CA ALA A 555 1.43 -24.99 17.76
C ALA A 555 2.14 -25.61 18.97
N GLY A 556 2.90 -24.81 19.73
CA GLY A 556 3.57 -25.24 20.97
C GLY A 556 2.63 -25.49 22.15
N ARG A 557 1.36 -25.03 22.06
CA ARG A 557 0.42 -25.07 23.18
C ARG A 557 -0.12 -26.47 23.44
N TYR A 558 -0.16 -26.83 24.72
CA TYR A 558 -0.70 -28.11 25.18
C TYR A 558 -2.15 -28.31 24.71
N GLY A 559 -2.50 -29.55 24.35
CA GLY A 559 -3.84 -29.92 23.89
C GLY A 559 -4.18 -29.53 22.44
N GLY A 560 -3.33 -28.73 21.79
CA GLY A 560 -3.48 -28.38 20.37
C GLY A 560 -3.29 -29.58 19.44
N ILE A 561 -3.79 -29.47 18.20
CA ILE A 561 -3.68 -30.52 17.18
C ILE A 561 -2.22 -30.99 16.98
N VAL A 562 -1.28 -30.05 16.89
CA VAL A 562 0.15 -30.34 16.64
C VAL A 562 0.75 -31.19 17.76
N GLN A 563 0.46 -30.83 19.02
CA GLN A 563 0.97 -31.57 20.19
C GLN A 563 0.33 -32.96 20.31
N LYS A 564 -0.93 -33.13 19.90
CA LYS A 564 -1.60 -34.44 19.87
C LYS A 564 -0.91 -35.40 18.89
N TYR A 565 -0.52 -34.91 17.71
CA TYR A 565 0.27 -35.70 16.76
C TYR A 565 1.71 -35.94 17.23
N ALA A 566 2.34 -34.92 17.83
CA ALA A 566 3.67 -35.07 18.41
C ALA A 566 3.72 -36.18 19.48
N ALA A 567 2.67 -36.31 20.30
CA ALA A 567 2.56 -37.35 21.31
C ALA A 567 2.38 -38.77 20.71
N GLN A 568 1.90 -38.89 19.47
CA GLN A 568 1.79 -40.17 18.75
C GLN A 568 3.14 -40.62 18.15
N GLY A 569 4.10 -39.70 17.97
CA GLY A 569 5.44 -40.01 17.49
C GLY A 569 5.53 -40.42 16.02
N GLY A 570 4.56 -40.02 15.19
CA GLY A 570 4.57 -40.28 13.76
C GLY A 570 5.53 -39.35 12.98
N PRO A 571 5.71 -39.60 11.66
CA PRO A 571 6.62 -38.82 10.81
C PRO A 571 6.04 -37.47 10.37
N GLU A 572 4.83 -37.11 10.81
CA GLU A 572 4.13 -35.93 10.35
C GLU A 572 4.81 -34.63 10.81
N PHE A 573 4.99 -33.71 9.86
CA PHE A 573 5.52 -32.38 10.12
C PHE A 573 4.46 -31.31 9.88
N PHE A 574 4.33 -30.36 10.79
CA PHE A 574 3.34 -29.28 10.70
C PHE A 574 3.96 -27.96 10.27
N PHE A 575 3.29 -27.27 9.35
CA PHE A 575 3.60 -25.91 8.95
C PHE A 575 2.40 -25.02 9.29
N ILE A 576 2.58 -24.06 10.18
CA ILE A 576 1.52 -23.23 10.71
C ILE A 576 1.73 -21.80 10.23
N ILE A 577 0.68 -21.19 9.71
CA ILE A 577 0.68 -19.78 9.32
C ILE A 577 -0.37 -19.08 10.15
N ASN A 578 0.09 -18.22 11.06
CA ASN A 578 -0.76 -17.46 11.96
C ASN A 578 -0.74 -15.99 11.54
N ILE A 579 -1.80 -15.55 10.87
CA ILE A 579 -1.96 -14.17 10.41
C ILE A 579 -2.60 -13.37 11.54
N GLN A 580 -1.82 -12.47 12.13
CA GLN A 580 -2.21 -11.65 13.26
C GLN A 580 -2.60 -10.26 12.79
N VAL A 581 -3.80 -9.82 13.17
CA VAL A 581 -4.34 -8.50 12.81
C VAL A 581 -4.52 -7.69 14.09
N PRO A 582 -3.54 -6.85 14.46
CA PRO A 582 -3.62 -6.02 15.65
C PRO A 582 -4.65 -4.91 15.47
N GLY A 583 -5.32 -4.56 16.57
CA GLY A 583 -6.34 -3.52 16.64
C GLY A 583 -6.80 -3.35 18.08
N THR A 584 -7.99 -2.76 18.30
CA THR A 584 -8.62 -2.77 19.64
C THR A 584 -8.92 -4.18 20.15
N THR A 585 -9.01 -5.12 19.22
CA THR A 585 -9.13 -6.55 19.47
C THR A 585 -8.27 -7.24 18.43
N THR A 586 -7.31 -8.04 18.86
CA THR A 586 -6.41 -8.75 17.96
C THR A 586 -7.13 -9.97 17.42
N HIS A 587 -7.19 -10.09 16.10
CA HIS A 587 -7.76 -11.25 15.42
C HIS A 587 -6.62 -12.11 14.91
N ASN A 588 -6.70 -13.43 15.12
CA ASN A 588 -5.70 -14.38 14.64
C ASN A 588 -6.38 -15.42 13.75
N LEU A 589 -5.87 -15.54 12.52
CA LEU A 589 -6.23 -16.60 11.60
C LEU A 589 -5.06 -17.58 11.52
N ALA A 590 -5.18 -18.72 12.19
CA ALA A 590 -4.17 -19.77 12.16
C ALA A 590 -4.56 -20.84 11.14
N LEU A 591 -3.64 -21.19 10.24
CA LEU A 591 -3.83 -22.20 9.21
C LEU A 591 -2.83 -23.33 9.44
N TYR A 592 -3.31 -24.56 9.59
CA TYR A 592 -2.48 -25.71 9.92
C TYR A 592 -2.35 -26.63 8.70
N TYR A 593 -1.11 -26.78 8.23
CA TYR A 593 -0.74 -27.67 7.14
C TYR A 593 0.11 -28.83 7.68
N MET A 594 -0.13 -30.03 7.16
CA MET A 594 0.54 -31.25 7.59
C MET A 594 1.20 -31.93 6.38
N LEU A 595 2.50 -32.16 6.50
CA LEU A 595 3.28 -33.03 5.63
C LEU A 595 3.21 -34.45 6.19
N LYS A 596 2.87 -35.42 5.33
CA LYS A 596 2.77 -36.85 5.71
C LYS A 596 4.08 -37.60 5.56
N THR A 597 4.94 -37.12 4.66
CA THR A 597 6.26 -37.67 4.42
C THR A 597 7.28 -37.01 5.35
N PRO A 598 8.41 -37.67 5.64
CA PRO A 598 9.54 -37.06 6.33
C PRO A 598 9.99 -35.76 5.65
N LEU A 599 10.48 -34.82 6.45
CA LEU A 599 10.91 -33.50 5.98
C LEU A 599 12.09 -33.59 4.99
N GLU A 600 12.95 -34.59 5.19
CA GLU A 600 14.17 -34.88 4.43
C GLU A 600 13.89 -35.25 2.96
N GLU A 601 12.67 -35.69 2.64
CA GLU A 601 12.26 -35.96 1.25
C GLU A 601 12.02 -34.67 0.45
N THR A 602 12.03 -33.50 1.12
CA THR A 602 11.72 -32.20 0.52
C THR A 602 12.84 -31.18 0.79
N PRO A 603 13.97 -31.24 0.05
CA PRO A 603 15.20 -30.52 0.40
C PRO A 603 15.03 -29.00 0.55
N LEU A 604 14.23 -28.35 -0.31
CA LEU A 604 13.99 -26.91 -0.21
C LEU A 604 13.18 -26.54 1.05
N LEU A 605 12.19 -27.35 1.41
CA LEU A 605 11.41 -27.14 2.62
C LEU A 605 12.25 -27.41 3.87
N GLU A 606 13.05 -28.48 3.87
CA GLU A 606 13.99 -28.77 4.96
C GLU A 606 14.97 -27.62 5.19
N ARG A 607 15.58 -27.10 4.11
CA ARG A 607 16.44 -25.91 4.15
C ARG A 607 15.71 -24.68 4.68
N PHE A 608 14.44 -24.50 4.34
CA PHE A 608 13.64 -23.39 4.85
C PHE A 608 13.32 -23.53 6.34
N VAL A 609 12.98 -24.74 6.78
CA VAL A 609 12.68 -25.05 8.19
C VAL A 609 13.91 -24.88 9.07
N ASN A 610 15.08 -25.35 8.61
CA ASN A 610 16.34 -25.30 9.37
C ASN A 610 17.20 -24.07 9.07
N GLY A 611 16.79 -23.23 8.12
CA GLY A 611 17.50 -21.99 7.74
C GLY A 611 17.37 -20.87 8.77
N ASP A 612 18.01 -19.74 8.49
CA ASP A 612 17.89 -18.53 9.30
C ASP A 612 16.67 -17.67 8.88
N ASP A 613 16.33 -16.67 9.70
CA ASP A 613 15.20 -15.79 9.42
C ASP A 613 15.42 -14.92 8.18
N ALA A 614 16.67 -14.57 7.86
CA ALA A 614 17.01 -13.86 6.63
C ALA A 614 16.58 -14.65 5.40
N PHE A 615 16.96 -15.93 5.32
CA PHE A 615 16.55 -16.85 4.28
C PHE A 615 15.03 -17.04 4.24
N ARG A 616 14.39 -17.23 5.40
CA ARG A 616 12.92 -17.40 5.45
C ARG A 616 12.19 -16.17 4.93
N ASN A 617 12.62 -14.98 5.36
CA ASN A 617 12.03 -13.70 4.97
C ASN A 617 12.21 -13.42 3.47
N SER A 618 13.34 -13.82 2.89
CA SER A 618 13.61 -13.61 1.47
C SER A 618 12.91 -14.61 0.53
N ARG A 619 12.29 -15.67 1.07
CA ARG A 619 11.75 -16.79 0.27
C ARG A 619 10.25 -17.03 0.44
N PHE A 620 9.67 -16.75 1.60
CA PHE A 620 8.26 -17.09 1.85
C PHE A 620 7.29 -16.19 1.06
N LYS A 621 6.44 -16.79 0.24
CA LYS A 621 5.47 -16.10 -0.62
C LYS A 621 4.03 -16.41 -0.24
N LEU A 622 3.17 -15.41 -0.45
CA LEU A 622 1.71 -15.50 -0.43
C LEU A 622 1.15 -15.05 -1.79
N ILE A 623 0.27 -15.85 -2.39
CA ILE A 623 -0.61 -15.43 -3.48
C ILE A 623 -2.04 -15.27 -2.93
N PRO A 624 -2.54 -14.04 -2.77
CA PRO A 624 -3.89 -13.82 -2.31
C PRO A 624 -4.88 -13.75 -3.48
N TYR A 625 -6.11 -14.20 -3.25
CA TYR A 625 -7.19 -14.11 -4.24
C TYR A 625 -8.56 -13.94 -3.56
N ILE A 626 -9.32 -12.93 -3.98
CA ILE A 626 -10.72 -12.76 -3.58
C ILE A 626 -11.61 -13.26 -4.72
N SER A 627 -12.08 -14.51 -4.62
CA SER A 627 -12.92 -15.12 -5.65
C SER A 627 -14.33 -14.54 -5.64
N LYS A 628 -14.89 -14.28 -4.45
CA LYS A 628 -16.19 -13.62 -4.25
C LYS A 628 -16.07 -12.42 -3.33
N GLY A 629 -16.65 -11.30 -3.74
CA GLY A 629 -16.59 -10.05 -2.98
C GLY A 629 -16.70 -8.81 -3.87
N SER A 630 -16.89 -7.66 -3.23
CA SER A 630 -16.94 -6.37 -3.93
C SER A 630 -15.62 -6.08 -4.65
N TRP A 631 -15.71 -5.47 -5.85
CA TRP A 631 -14.53 -5.06 -6.62
C TRP A 631 -13.49 -4.28 -5.80
N ILE A 632 -13.90 -3.45 -4.84
CA ILE A 632 -12.97 -2.64 -4.03
C ILE A 632 -12.06 -3.52 -3.18
N VAL A 633 -12.60 -4.61 -2.65
CA VAL A 633 -11.84 -5.60 -1.86
C VAL A 633 -10.94 -6.38 -2.80
N LYS A 634 -11.47 -6.85 -3.95
CA LYS A 634 -10.69 -7.53 -5.00
C LYS A 634 -9.50 -6.67 -5.46
N GLN A 635 -9.70 -5.37 -5.68
CA GLN A 635 -8.67 -4.42 -6.07
C GLN A 635 -7.65 -4.15 -4.96
N SER A 636 -8.11 -4.06 -3.70
CA SER A 636 -7.24 -3.79 -2.55
C SER A 636 -6.31 -4.97 -2.26
N VAL A 637 -6.83 -6.19 -2.31
CA VAL A 637 -6.04 -7.39 -2.03
C VAL A 637 -5.10 -7.70 -3.19
N GLY A 638 -5.55 -7.47 -4.43
CA GLY A 638 -4.77 -7.80 -5.62
C GLY A 638 -4.79 -9.30 -5.94
N LYS A 639 -3.95 -9.70 -6.91
CA LYS A 639 -3.80 -11.09 -7.39
C LYS A 639 -2.33 -11.48 -7.64
N LYS A 640 -1.40 -10.63 -7.22
CA LYS A 640 0.03 -10.82 -7.42
C LYS A 640 0.62 -11.42 -6.14
N SER A 641 1.58 -12.33 -6.29
CA SER A 641 2.37 -12.82 -5.16
C SER A 641 3.14 -11.69 -4.48
N CYS A 642 3.29 -11.79 -3.16
CA CYS A 642 4.21 -10.96 -2.38
C CYS A 642 5.14 -11.84 -1.53
N LEU A 643 6.36 -11.35 -1.29
CA LEU A 643 7.28 -11.93 -0.32
C LEU A 643 6.91 -11.42 1.07
N VAL A 644 6.37 -12.30 1.90
CA VAL A 644 5.71 -11.91 3.15
C VAL A 644 6.71 -11.32 4.14
N GLY A 645 7.88 -11.95 4.33
CA GLY A 645 8.89 -11.47 5.28
C GLY A 645 9.62 -10.18 4.87
N GLN A 646 9.50 -9.77 3.61
CA GLN A 646 9.95 -8.45 3.15
C GLN A 646 8.88 -7.37 3.36
N ALA A 647 7.61 -7.75 3.26
CA ALA A 647 6.49 -6.83 3.37
C ALA A 647 6.01 -6.64 4.82
N LEU A 648 6.20 -7.63 5.67
CA LEU A 648 5.68 -7.73 7.03
C LEU A 648 6.73 -8.32 7.98
N GLU A 649 6.58 -8.01 9.26
CA GLU A 649 7.29 -8.70 10.33
C GLU A 649 6.72 -10.10 10.53
N VAL A 650 7.61 -11.10 10.56
CA VAL A 650 7.27 -12.50 10.76
C VAL A 650 8.16 -13.04 11.87
N ASN A 651 7.54 -13.63 12.87
CA ASN A 651 8.24 -14.35 13.94
C ASN A 651 8.14 -15.85 13.69
N TYR A 652 9.27 -16.54 13.79
CA TYR A 652 9.39 -17.95 13.45
C TYR A 652 9.58 -18.79 14.72
N PHE A 653 8.73 -19.80 14.91
CA PHE A 653 8.82 -20.73 16.04
C PHE A 653 9.06 -22.14 15.53
N ARG A 654 10.23 -22.70 15.88
CA ARG A 654 10.63 -24.06 15.49
C ARG A 654 10.49 -25.00 16.68
N GLY A 655 9.50 -25.90 16.61
CA GLY A 655 9.34 -26.99 17.57
C GLY A 655 10.11 -28.25 17.19
N LYS A 656 9.67 -29.42 17.65
CA LYS A 656 10.23 -30.71 17.20
C LYS A 656 9.65 -31.12 15.84
N ASN A 657 8.34 -31.17 15.74
CA ASN A 657 7.59 -31.61 14.55
C ASN A 657 6.84 -30.46 13.84
N TYR A 658 7.21 -29.20 14.09
CA TYR A 658 6.56 -28.07 13.42
C TYR A 658 7.46 -26.86 13.20
N LEU A 659 7.03 -26.02 12.27
CA LEU A 659 7.45 -24.62 12.12
C LEU A 659 6.18 -23.74 12.07
N GLU A 660 6.14 -22.70 12.90
CA GLU A 660 5.06 -21.70 12.92
C GLU A 660 5.57 -20.33 12.48
N LEU A 661 4.80 -19.67 11.62
CA LEU A 661 5.03 -18.35 11.08
C LEU A 661 3.96 -17.40 11.60
N ASP A 662 4.35 -16.55 12.55
CA ASP A 662 3.51 -15.50 13.11
C ASP A 662 3.66 -14.22 12.31
N VAL A 663 2.72 -13.95 11.42
CA VAL A 663 2.73 -12.81 10.49
C VAL A 663 2.00 -11.62 11.12
N ASP A 664 2.74 -10.58 11.49
CA ASP A 664 2.14 -9.34 12.02
C ASP A 664 1.75 -8.38 10.88
N VAL A 665 0.46 -8.33 10.58
CA VAL A 665 -0.11 -7.38 9.59
C VAL A 665 0.04 -5.93 10.06
N GLY A 666 0.11 -5.69 11.37
CA GLY A 666 0.25 -4.36 11.96
C GLY A 666 1.55 -3.66 11.63
N SER A 667 2.62 -4.41 11.33
CA SER A 667 3.94 -3.90 10.96
C SER A 667 3.94 -3.04 9.69
N SER A 668 2.94 -3.16 8.82
CA SER A 668 2.80 -2.37 7.59
C SER A 668 1.53 -1.52 7.56
N THR A 669 1.68 -0.23 7.32
CA THR A 669 0.56 0.72 7.15
C THR A 669 -0.35 0.33 5.97
N VAL A 670 0.26 -0.06 4.86
CA VAL A 670 -0.41 -0.54 3.64
C VAL A 670 -1.21 -1.81 3.95
N ALA A 671 -0.58 -2.82 4.57
CA ALA A 671 -1.23 -4.08 4.89
C ALA A 671 -2.38 -3.89 5.89
N ARG A 672 -2.17 -3.08 6.94
CA ARG A 672 -3.19 -2.69 7.91
C ARG A 672 -4.40 -2.02 7.24
N GLY A 673 -4.15 -1.11 6.29
CA GLY A 673 -5.19 -0.45 5.51
C GLY A 673 -6.03 -1.43 4.69
N VAL A 674 -5.37 -2.37 4.01
CA VAL A 674 -6.04 -3.44 3.22
C VAL A 674 -6.85 -4.37 4.12
N VAL A 675 -6.27 -4.87 5.21
CA VAL A 675 -6.96 -5.79 6.11
C VAL A 675 -8.10 -5.12 6.86
N SER A 676 -7.95 -3.85 7.28
CA SER A 676 -9.05 -3.06 7.85
C SER A 676 -10.26 -2.97 6.90
N LEU A 677 -10.01 -2.83 5.59
CA LEU A 677 -11.08 -2.90 4.60
C LEU A 677 -11.69 -4.31 4.55
N VAL A 678 -10.86 -5.35 4.43
CA VAL A 678 -11.32 -6.75 4.34
C VAL A 678 -12.19 -7.14 5.54
N LEU A 679 -11.79 -6.78 6.76
CA LEU A 679 -12.53 -7.03 8.01
C LEU A 679 -13.98 -6.51 7.92
N GLY A 680 -14.19 -5.35 7.31
CA GLY A 680 -15.52 -4.76 7.12
C GLY A 680 -16.43 -5.51 6.14
N TYR A 681 -15.88 -6.44 5.34
CA TYR A 681 -16.62 -7.22 4.34
C TYR A 681 -16.59 -8.74 4.60
N LEU A 682 -15.95 -9.24 5.66
CA LEU A 682 -15.65 -10.68 5.85
C LEU A 682 -16.85 -11.62 5.59
N ASN A 683 -18.03 -11.32 6.12
CA ASN A 683 -19.23 -12.20 6.05
C ASN A 683 -19.73 -12.44 4.62
N ASN A 684 -19.12 -11.74 3.69
CA ASN A 684 -19.54 -11.53 2.33
C ASN A 684 -18.41 -11.99 1.37
N LEU A 685 -17.19 -12.20 1.87
CA LEU A 685 -16.06 -12.60 1.04
C LEU A 685 -15.92 -14.11 0.93
N VAL A 686 -15.38 -14.55 -0.20
CA VAL A 686 -14.62 -15.79 -0.28
C VAL A 686 -13.17 -15.42 -0.53
N ILE A 687 -12.31 -15.78 0.42
CA ILE A 687 -10.88 -15.48 0.42
C ILE A 687 -10.14 -16.77 0.11
N GLU A 688 -9.32 -16.76 -0.92
CA GLU A 688 -8.46 -17.87 -1.31
C GLU A 688 -6.99 -17.42 -1.19
N MET A 689 -6.14 -18.30 -0.67
CA MET A 689 -4.73 -18.02 -0.45
C MET A 689 -3.92 -19.25 -0.84
N ALA A 690 -2.75 -19.02 -1.42
CA ALA A 690 -1.74 -20.05 -1.67
C ALA A 690 -0.39 -19.61 -1.12
N PHE A 691 0.33 -20.55 -0.50
CA PHE A 691 1.63 -20.31 0.13
C PHE A 691 2.69 -21.16 -0.54
N LEU A 692 3.88 -20.58 -0.75
CA LEU A 692 5.00 -21.24 -1.42
C LEU A 692 6.35 -20.66 -0.98
N ILE A 693 7.42 -21.39 -1.29
CA ILE A 693 8.80 -20.93 -1.13
C ILE A 693 9.31 -20.52 -2.50
N GLN A 694 9.88 -19.32 -2.62
CA GLN A 694 10.41 -18.80 -3.87
C GLN A 694 11.65 -19.59 -4.31
N GLY A 695 11.58 -20.22 -5.49
CA GLY A 695 12.75 -20.81 -6.14
C GLY A 695 13.60 -19.73 -6.83
N ASN A 696 14.89 -19.67 -6.50
CA ASN A 696 15.85 -18.72 -7.09
C ASN A 696 16.95 -19.40 -7.90
N THR A 697 17.13 -20.72 -7.77
CA THR A 697 18.11 -21.48 -8.56
C THR A 697 17.39 -22.47 -9.49
N PRO A 698 18.04 -22.92 -10.58
CA PRO A 698 17.45 -23.89 -11.50
C PRO A 698 17.01 -25.19 -10.81
N GLU A 699 17.72 -25.62 -9.75
CA GLU A 699 17.42 -26.84 -9.00
C GLU A 699 16.21 -26.69 -8.06
N GLU A 700 15.83 -25.44 -7.76
CA GLU A 700 14.65 -25.11 -6.97
C GLU A 700 13.39 -24.94 -7.84
N LEU A 701 13.50 -25.12 -9.16
CA LEU A 701 12.41 -25.02 -10.12
C LEU A 701 11.99 -26.40 -10.65
N PRO A 702 10.69 -26.60 -10.95
CA PRO A 702 9.61 -25.62 -10.86
C PRO A 702 9.19 -25.38 -9.40
N GLU A 703 8.62 -24.21 -9.12
CA GLU A 703 8.07 -23.93 -7.80
C GLU A 703 6.92 -24.91 -7.46
N PHE A 704 6.61 -25.09 -6.18
CA PHE A 704 5.46 -25.88 -5.73
C PHE A 704 4.72 -25.17 -4.60
N LEU A 705 3.40 -25.35 -4.53
CA LEU A 705 2.59 -24.80 -3.45
C LEU A 705 2.81 -25.64 -2.19
N LEU A 706 3.14 -25.00 -1.07
CA LEU A 706 3.13 -25.65 0.24
C LEU A 706 1.71 -26.07 0.61
N GLY A 707 0.77 -25.14 0.47
CA GLY A 707 -0.63 -25.35 0.82
C GLY A 707 -1.53 -24.24 0.28
N THR A 708 -2.83 -24.55 0.18
CA THR A 708 -3.86 -23.58 -0.18
C THR A 708 -4.93 -23.49 0.90
N CYS A 709 -5.67 -22.39 0.91
CA CYS A 709 -6.74 -22.14 1.85
C CYS A 709 -7.87 -21.40 1.12
N ARG A 710 -9.11 -21.78 1.43
CA ARG A 710 -10.35 -21.08 1.04
C ARG A 710 -11.16 -20.84 2.29
N LEU A 711 -11.48 -19.58 2.56
CA LEU A 711 -12.28 -19.13 3.69
C LEU A 711 -13.61 -18.60 3.16
N ASN A 712 -14.71 -19.17 3.62
CA ASN A 712 -16.05 -18.83 3.13
C ASN A 712 -16.75 -17.95 4.17
N HIS A 713 -17.10 -16.72 3.79
CA HIS A 713 -18.01 -15.85 4.54
C HIS A 713 -17.66 -15.76 6.03
N LEU A 714 -16.38 -15.52 6.36
CA LEU A 714 -15.92 -15.42 7.74
C LEU A 714 -16.69 -14.36 8.51
N ASP A 715 -16.86 -14.54 9.81
CA ASP A 715 -17.56 -13.57 10.65
C ASP A 715 -16.72 -13.24 11.88
N ALA A 716 -16.34 -11.97 12.02
CA ALA A 716 -15.55 -11.51 13.15
C ALA A 716 -16.29 -11.68 14.49
N SER A 717 -17.63 -11.71 14.50
CA SER A 717 -18.40 -11.96 15.72
C SER A 717 -18.32 -13.41 16.20
N LYS A 718 -17.92 -14.35 15.32
CA LYS A 718 -17.74 -15.77 15.64
C LYS A 718 -16.31 -16.14 16.01
N CYS A 719 -15.42 -15.17 16.18
CA CYS A 719 -14.08 -15.44 16.71
C CYS A 719 -14.16 -16.07 18.10
N VAL A 720 -13.41 -17.14 18.33
CA VAL A 720 -13.30 -17.77 19.64
C VAL A 720 -12.28 -17.01 20.48
N SER A 721 -12.61 -16.74 21.75
CA SER A 721 -11.67 -16.08 22.67
C SER A 721 -10.60 -17.06 23.11
N THR A 722 -9.32 -16.65 23.07
CA THR A 722 -8.22 -17.50 23.54
C THR A 722 -8.30 -17.81 25.03
N ASP A 723 -8.89 -16.93 25.85
CA ASP A 723 -9.13 -17.19 27.28
C ASP A 723 -10.08 -18.37 27.48
N SER A 724 -11.12 -18.49 26.63
CA SER A 724 -12.07 -19.60 26.71
C SER A 724 -11.44 -20.96 26.36
N ILE A 725 -10.42 -20.97 25.51
CA ILE A 725 -9.65 -22.18 25.15
C ILE A 725 -8.66 -22.56 26.26
N ARG A 726 -8.10 -21.58 26.98
CA ARG A 726 -7.13 -21.83 28.07
C ARG A 726 -7.79 -22.35 29.35
N MET A 727 -9.08 -22.09 29.54
CA MET A 727 -9.86 -22.55 30.69
C MET A 727 -10.42 -23.98 30.52
N SER A 728 -10.37 -24.52 29.29
CA SER A 728 -10.84 -25.87 28.94
C SER A 728 -9.67 -26.84 28.84
#